data_AF-A0A1V5W6Q7-F1
#
_entry.id   AF-A0A1V5W6Q7-F1
#
_cell.length_a   1.000
_cell.length_b   1.000
_cell.length_c   1.000
_cell.angle_alpha   90.00
_cell.angle_beta   90.00
_cell.angle_gamma   90.00
#
_symmetry.space_group_name_H-M   'P 1'
#
loop_
_entity.id
_entity.type
_entity.pdbx_description
1 polymer ?
#
loop_
_entity_poly.entity_id
_entity_poly.type
_entity_poly.pdbx_seq_one_letter_code
_entity_poly.pdbx_strand_id
1 'polypeptide(L)'
;MAWNIVFWATHFAFAGDLSIVGSADNYPCLFMNSTSPAGLWVDFIENFSSINNLKYKIIFIPEERIPYFITTAKPDIILSCRNRTSFDGYYSVRDFFKIPYLFVTKDNKSFSLEDINNKRVVVSGNRLHYECLSDIIRKFNPESVIFIEDVDSALSLIYNRAYDTALIPSYLVSDDLITKYGLTLSDYVSVAVSHSLLVRDDNEQLKQALIDFTRTYGKEKIERLYMKWILPNNEKALTGNYAIALKTGTVALVLFFVFLFINNIVLGRRVSDETLSLMERISILEKNLMEISQRENLYRRIFERAITPILVLDHSGNVVFMNFSARKLLGVESEKVIFNILKDPNSSDWFCKKYKGTSTFSFEALYSFDKLVESGLLNSSRRGEAFFSFLFIPLKSIGFHEEKIYICYIEDKTEFQELARYKKETALRYELIFDSVRDGLCEWNLRDDIIKPNKRLISMLGYRFSIFPGKWSMLMELVEPSLREEVYLSLQERIKSGRSFCCELKLKRFDGSWVWLLAKGDVVEWDHDLSPVRVIAVFQDISAFKKDSNFLFESAQNSISFFTERSRALAYIPDGKRVLIVDDNSLITLHLSELLRRNGILPIIANSGNEAIEIFCNSSEKFDFVILDLEMPDLSGYEVIRVLRDIDKNVPVIASTGHVDVVITDELHRYGFTDYINKPIEEGLLMEKVLRYIDASREI
;
A
#
# COMPACT_ATOMS: atom_id res chain seq x y z
N MET A 1 15.28 32.47 52.11
CA MET A 1 15.56 31.51 53.20
C MET A 1 14.38 30.53 53.30
N ALA A 2 14.06 29.74 52.28
CA ALA A 2 14.96 28.97 51.41
C ALA A 2 15.83 27.96 52.18
N TRP A 3 15.61 26.68 51.88
CA TRP A 3 16.62 25.63 51.70
C TRP A 3 17.40 25.06 52.90
N ASN A 4 17.44 25.67 54.08
CA ASN A 4 18.35 25.19 55.16
C ASN A 4 17.83 24.10 56.12
N ILE A 5 16.58 23.63 56.03
CA ILE A 5 16.07 22.54 56.91
C ILE A 5 15.49 21.35 56.12
N VAL A 6 14.88 21.58 54.95
CA VAL A 6 14.35 20.50 54.09
C VAL A 6 15.47 19.68 53.42
N PHE A 7 16.71 20.17 53.41
CA PHE A 7 17.84 19.55 52.71
C PHE A 7 18.75 18.66 53.60
N TRP A 8 18.46 18.55 54.90
CA TRP A 8 19.06 17.54 55.81
C TRP A 8 18.36 16.17 55.70
N ALA A 9 17.29 16.07 54.91
CA ALA A 9 16.33 14.97 54.96
C ALA A 9 16.25 14.10 53.69
N THR A 10 17.14 14.27 52.71
CA THR A 10 16.90 13.78 51.33
C THR A 10 17.85 12.67 50.87
N HIS A 11 19.17 12.89 50.90
CA HIS A 11 20.15 12.00 50.26
C HIS A 11 21.63 12.02 50.72
N PHE A 12 22.12 12.66 51.78
CA PHE A 12 21.51 13.44 52.87
C PHE A 12 20.84 14.78 52.54
N ALA A 13 21.22 15.63 51.57
CA ALA A 13 22.11 15.49 50.41
C ALA A 13 23.32 16.44 50.46
N PHE A 14 24.24 16.22 51.41
CA PHE A 14 25.59 16.79 51.38
C PHE A 14 26.63 15.76 51.85
N ALA A 15 27.18 15.01 50.90
CA ALA A 15 28.52 14.43 51.03
C ALA A 15 29.54 15.36 50.34
N GLY A 16 29.47 16.65 50.69
CA GLY A 16 30.48 17.66 50.39
C GLY A 16 30.99 18.22 51.71
N ASP A 17 32.22 17.85 52.06
CA ASP A 17 33.00 18.36 53.19
C ASP A 17 32.32 18.46 54.56
N LEU A 18 31.82 17.31 55.06
CA LEU A 18 31.61 17.12 56.49
C LEU A 18 32.89 16.59 57.15
N SER A 19 33.83 17.51 57.37
CA SER A 19 34.96 17.32 58.27
C SER A 19 34.77 18.15 59.54
N ILE A 20 34.23 17.54 60.61
CA ILE A 20 34.46 18.00 61.98
C ILE A 20 34.99 16.83 62.79
N VAL A 21 36.32 16.77 62.84
CA VAL A 21 37.08 16.11 63.89
C VAL A 21 36.80 16.83 65.20
N GLY A 22 36.72 16.09 66.30
CA GLY A 22 36.69 16.69 67.62
C GLY A 22 36.92 15.66 68.71
N SER A 23 38.15 15.58 69.20
CA SER A 23 38.45 15.02 70.51
C SER A 23 37.67 15.83 71.55
N ALA A 24 36.81 15.17 72.31
CA ALA A 24 36.14 15.74 73.47
C ALA A 24 36.24 14.71 74.60
N ASP A 25 37.25 14.91 75.44
CA ASP A 25 37.41 14.44 76.83
C ASP A 25 36.94 13.01 77.15
N ASN A 26 37.91 12.09 77.21
CA ASN A 26 37.84 10.79 77.90
C ASN A 26 36.83 9.75 77.41
N TYR A 27 36.33 9.81 76.17
CA TYR A 27 35.36 8.84 75.63
C TYR A 27 35.85 8.10 74.37
N PRO A 28 35.73 6.75 74.30
CA PRO A 28 36.08 5.98 73.12
C PRO A 28 35.38 6.48 71.85
N CYS A 29 36.18 6.61 70.78
CA CYS A 29 35.70 7.08 69.49
C CYS A 29 35.35 5.89 68.58
N LEU A 30 34.11 5.89 68.09
CA LEU A 30 33.56 4.83 67.25
C LEU A 30 33.28 5.36 65.84
N PHE A 31 33.79 4.65 64.83
CA PHE A 31 33.67 5.05 63.43
C PHE A 31 32.70 4.12 62.67
N MET A 32 31.79 4.71 61.89
CA MET A 32 30.84 3.98 61.04
C MET A 32 31.00 4.39 59.57
N ASN A 33 30.96 3.39 58.69
CA ASN A 33 30.90 3.62 57.24
C ASN A 33 29.54 4.22 56.84
N SER A 34 29.55 5.24 55.98
CA SER A 34 28.36 5.90 55.45
C SER A 34 27.40 5.00 54.66
N THR A 35 27.82 3.80 54.24
CA THR A 35 26.98 2.82 53.52
C THR A 35 26.29 1.80 54.44
N SER A 36 26.57 1.81 55.75
CA SER A 36 25.92 0.92 56.72
C SER A 36 24.46 1.32 56.98
N PRO A 37 23.55 0.37 57.25
CA PRO A 37 22.22 0.70 57.76
C PRO A 37 22.34 1.31 59.16
N ALA A 38 22.34 2.64 59.22
CA ALA A 38 22.79 3.37 60.42
C ALA A 38 21.98 3.02 61.68
N GLY A 39 20.66 2.83 61.57
CA GLY A 39 19.78 2.56 62.71
C GLY A 39 20.10 1.27 63.48
N LEU A 40 20.30 0.15 62.77
CA LEU A 40 20.66 -1.13 63.41
C LEU A 40 21.95 -1.01 64.25
N TRP A 41 22.96 -0.34 63.69
CA TRP A 41 24.25 -0.20 64.34
C TRP A 41 24.20 0.81 65.49
N VAL A 42 23.42 1.89 65.38
CA VAL A 42 23.14 2.80 66.50
C VAL A 42 22.46 2.05 67.65
N ASP A 43 21.37 1.31 67.39
CA ASP A 43 20.69 0.50 68.42
C ASP A 43 21.63 -0.53 69.07
N PHE A 44 22.49 -1.18 68.27
CA PHE A 44 23.50 -2.12 68.78
C PHE A 44 24.50 -1.44 69.71
N ILE A 45 25.05 -0.29 69.31
CA ILE A 45 26.02 0.46 70.10
C ILE A 45 25.37 1.05 71.35
N GLU A 46 24.15 1.57 71.27
CA GLU A 46 23.41 2.09 72.43
C GLU A 46 23.17 0.99 73.48
N ASN A 47 22.76 -0.21 73.05
CA ASN A 47 22.64 -1.35 73.96
C ASN A 47 23.99 -1.76 74.54
N PHE A 48 25.01 -2.01 73.70
CA PHE A 48 26.35 -2.40 74.12
C PHE A 48 26.94 -1.42 75.15
N SER A 49 26.82 -0.13 74.88
CA SER A 49 27.33 0.94 75.72
C SER A 49 26.51 1.16 76.99
N SER A 50 25.18 1.02 76.94
CA SER A 50 24.32 1.06 78.14
C SER A 50 24.66 -0.07 79.13
N ILE A 51 24.93 -1.27 78.61
CA ILE A 51 25.24 -2.46 79.42
C ILE A 51 26.65 -2.38 80.04
N ASN A 52 27.62 -1.91 79.27
CA ASN A 52 29.01 -1.77 79.73
C ASN A 52 29.30 -0.37 80.34
N ASN A 53 28.28 0.46 80.49
CA ASN A 53 28.33 1.85 80.96
C ASN A 53 29.39 2.72 80.24
N LEU A 54 29.56 2.46 78.93
CA LEU A 54 30.50 3.17 78.07
C LEU A 54 29.85 4.45 77.56
N LYS A 55 30.58 5.56 77.67
CA LYS A 55 30.26 6.80 76.95
C LYS A 55 31.14 6.85 75.71
N TYR A 56 30.57 7.20 74.55
CA TYR A 56 31.23 7.09 73.26
C TYR A 56 30.80 8.22 72.33
N LYS A 57 31.57 8.42 71.25
CA LYS A 57 31.23 9.36 70.18
C LYS A 57 31.23 8.66 68.83
N ILE A 58 30.10 8.72 68.11
CA ILE A 58 30.00 8.19 66.74
C ILE A 58 30.54 9.23 65.75
N ILE A 59 31.39 8.79 64.83
CA ILE A 59 31.89 9.58 63.70
C ILE A 59 31.58 8.81 62.41
N PHE A 60 30.82 9.43 61.51
CA PHE A 60 30.51 8.87 60.20
C PHE A 60 31.58 9.30 59.19
N ILE A 61 32.17 8.36 58.46
CA ILE A 61 33.14 8.66 57.40
C ILE A 61 32.88 7.84 56.13
N PRO A 62 33.26 8.35 54.95
CA PRO A 62 33.31 7.56 53.72
C PRO A 62 34.32 6.41 53.83
N GLU A 63 33.99 5.23 53.30
CA GLU A 63 34.82 4.01 53.38
C GLU A 63 36.27 4.23 52.94
N GLU A 64 36.47 4.99 51.87
CA GLU A 64 37.77 5.28 51.26
C GLU A 64 38.72 6.04 52.21
N ARG A 65 38.16 6.80 53.17
CA ARG A 65 38.94 7.55 54.15
C ARG A 65 39.25 6.75 55.42
N ILE A 66 38.71 5.54 55.60
CA ILE A 66 38.96 4.69 56.79
C ILE A 66 40.47 4.49 57.06
N PRO A 67 41.33 4.11 56.08
CA PRO A 67 42.76 3.93 56.34
C PRO A 67 43.49 5.20 56.80
N TYR A 68 43.04 6.37 56.30
CA TYR A 68 43.56 7.67 56.72
C TYR A 68 43.14 8.02 58.15
N PHE A 69 41.89 7.74 58.54
CA PHE A 69 41.43 7.98 59.91
C PHE A 69 41.98 6.98 60.93
N ILE A 70 42.28 5.74 60.53
CA ILE A 70 43.01 4.77 61.36
C ILE A 70 44.37 5.33 61.78
N THR A 71 45.12 5.90 60.84
CA THR A 71 46.47 6.41 61.10
C THR A 71 46.48 7.77 61.81
N THR A 72 45.54 8.67 61.49
CA THR A 72 45.50 10.04 62.03
C THR A 72 44.69 10.21 63.31
N ALA A 73 43.55 9.52 63.46
CA ALA A 73 42.61 9.68 64.57
C ALA A 73 42.60 8.50 65.56
N LYS A 74 43.19 7.36 65.19
CA LYS A 74 43.35 6.15 66.04
C LYS A 74 42.08 5.77 66.83
N PRO A 75 40.94 5.52 66.17
CA PRO A 75 39.69 5.17 66.85
C PRO A 75 39.80 3.93 67.74
N ASP A 76 38.97 3.85 68.77
CA ASP A 76 38.89 2.66 69.62
C ASP A 76 38.05 1.56 68.95
N ILE A 77 37.05 1.93 68.15
CA ILE A 77 36.16 1.01 67.42
C ILE A 77 35.92 1.49 65.98
N ILE A 78 35.90 0.56 65.02
CA ILE A 78 35.49 0.79 63.62
C ILE A 78 34.48 -0.29 63.20
N LEU A 79 33.37 0.14 62.61
CA LEU A 79 32.34 -0.70 61.98
C LEU A 79 32.39 -0.57 60.46
N SER A 80 32.55 -1.71 59.77
CA SER A 80 32.62 -1.78 58.31
C SER A 80 31.71 -2.87 57.74
N CYS A 81 30.99 -2.56 56.66
CA CYS A 81 30.14 -3.49 55.91
C CYS A 81 30.88 -4.46 54.99
N ARG A 82 32.20 -4.37 54.87
CA ARG A 82 33.01 -5.24 54.00
C ARG A 82 34.02 -6.06 54.79
N ASN A 83 34.16 -7.30 54.34
CA ASN A 83 35.03 -8.34 54.89
C ASN A 83 36.53 -8.02 54.67
N ARG A 84 37.06 -7.02 55.37
CA ARG A 84 38.50 -6.69 55.35
C ARG A 84 39.19 -7.49 56.44
N THR A 85 40.10 -8.38 56.04
CA THR A 85 40.59 -9.46 56.89
C THR A 85 41.50 -9.03 58.04
N SER A 86 42.17 -7.88 57.93
CA SER A 86 42.97 -7.27 59.01
C SER A 86 43.28 -5.80 58.72
N PHE A 87 43.42 -5.02 59.80
CA PHE A 87 44.20 -3.78 59.83
C PHE A 87 45.18 -3.92 60.99
N ASP A 88 46.44 -3.56 60.81
CA ASP A 88 47.46 -3.74 61.84
C ASP A 88 47.12 -2.91 63.10
N GLY A 89 47.11 -3.58 64.26
CA GLY A 89 46.74 -3.00 65.55
C GLY A 89 45.25 -2.96 65.85
N TYR A 90 44.40 -3.71 65.11
CA TYR A 90 42.98 -3.87 65.41
C TYR A 90 42.51 -5.33 65.39
N TYR A 91 41.87 -5.76 66.48
CA TYR A 91 41.21 -7.05 66.62
C TYR A 91 39.90 -7.09 65.82
N SER A 92 39.74 -8.07 64.94
CA SER A 92 38.54 -8.27 64.11
C SER A 92 37.61 -9.35 64.70
N VAL A 93 36.38 -8.96 65.01
CA VAL A 93 35.27 -9.91 65.24
C VAL A 93 34.48 -10.05 63.95
N ARG A 94 34.32 -11.30 63.49
CA ARG A 94 33.61 -11.67 62.24
C ARG A 94 32.35 -12.49 62.52
N ASP A 95 31.49 -12.59 61.51
CA ASP A 95 30.31 -13.47 61.45
C ASP A 95 29.32 -13.33 62.63
N PHE A 96 29.09 -12.09 63.06
CA PHE A 96 28.19 -11.74 64.17
C PHE A 96 26.80 -12.39 64.06
N PHE A 97 26.20 -12.41 62.86
CA PHE A 97 24.85 -12.93 62.58
C PHE A 97 24.82 -13.77 61.32
N LYS A 98 23.89 -14.73 61.23
CA LYS A 98 23.58 -15.42 59.96
C LYS A 98 22.11 -15.26 59.59
N ILE A 99 21.83 -14.83 58.36
CA ILE A 99 20.46 -14.73 57.84
C ILE A 99 20.08 -16.06 57.20
N PRO A 100 18.93 -16.66 57.58
CA PRO A 100 18.38 -17.82 56.89
C PRO A 100 17.74 -17.43 55.55
N TYR A 101 18.25 -18.04 54.49
CA TYR A 101 17.60 -18.07 53.18
C TYR A 101 17.11 -19.48 52.87
N LEU A 102 15.98 -19.55 52.17
CA LEU A 102 15.44 -20.76 51.58
C LEU A 102 15.70 -20.73 50.08
N PHE A 103 16.03 -21.89 49.52
CA PHE A 103 15.88 -22.12 48.10
C PHE A 103 14.43 -22.44 47.77
N VAL A 104 13.93 -21.82 46.70
CA VAL A 104 12.60 -22.05 46.17
C VAL A 104 12.71 -22.48 44.72
N THR A 105 12.25 -23.70 44.44
CA THR A 105 12.32 -24.33 43.11
C THR A 105 10.95 -24.80 42.65
N LYS A 106 10.78 -24.94 41.33
CA LYS A 106 9.54 -25.45 40.72
C LYS A 106 9.52 -26.97 40.57
N ASP A 107 10.70 -27.58 40.41
CA ASP A 107 10.84 -29.03 40.31
C ASP A 107 11.24 -29.57 41.69
N ASN A 108 10.48 -30.55 42.20
CA ASN A 108 10.44 -31.04 43.58
C ASN A 108 11.70 -31.83 44.02
N LYS A 109 12.89 -31.21 43.85
CA LYS A 109 14.22 -31.75 44.11
C LYS A 109 14.91 -30.92 45.20
N SER A 110 15.60 -31.60 46.11
CA SER A 110 16.52 -30.95 47.06
C SER A 110 17.58 -30.16 46.31
N PHE A 111 17.61 -28.85 46.53
CA PHE A 111 18.56 -27.93 45.89
C PHE A 111 19.50 -27.37 46.97
N SER A 112 20.81 -27.47 46.74
CA SER A 112 21.85 -27.06 47.68
C SER A 112 22.69 -25.89 47.15
N LEU A 113 23.60 -25.38 47.98
CA LEU A 113 24.54 -24.31 47.57
C LEU A 113 25.51 -24.77 46.47
N GLU A 114 25.81 -26.07 46.39
CA GLU A 114 26.74 -26.64 45.40
C GLU A 114 26.11 -26.70 44.00
N ASP A 115 24.78 -26.80 43.93
CA ASP A 115 23.98 -26.86 42.70
C ASP A 115 23.82 -25.50 41.98
N ILE A 116 24.27 -24.39 42.60
CA ILE A 116 24.15 -23.02 42.05
C ILE A 116 24.98 -22.82 40.77
N ASN A 117 26.10 -23.54 40.61
CA ASN A 117 27.04 -23.27 39.52
C ASN A 117 26.38 -23.45 38.14
N ASN A 118 26.58 -22.46 37.27
CA ASN A 118 25.97 -22.37 35.93
C ASN A 118 24.42 -22.40 35.94
N LYS A 119 23.78 -21.96 37.04
CA LYS A 119 22.32 -21.73 37.12
C LYS A 119 21.96 -20.26 37.06
N ARG A 120 20.74 -19.99 36.64
CA ARG A 120 20.13 -18.66 36.63
C ARG A 120 19.36 -18.49 37.94
N VAL A 121 19.80 -17.58 38.80
CA VAL A 121 19.31 -17.44 40.17
C VAL A 121 18.61 -16.09 40.35
N VAL A 122 17.40 -16.10 40.93
CA VAL A 122 16.77 -14.87 41.44
C VAL A 122 17.11 -14.72 42.91
N VAL A 123 17.54 -13.53 43.33
CA VAL A 123 17.70 -13.18 44.74
C VAL A 123 16.62 -12.16 45.11
N SER A 124 15.88 -12.42 46.18
CA SER A 124 14.87 -11.49 46.68
C SER A 124 15.20 -10.91 48.05
N GLY A 125 14.79 -9.68 48.30
CA GLY A 125 15.05 -8.91 49.53
C GLY A 125 15.38 -7.46 49.25
N ASN A 126 15.64 -6.64 50.28
CA ASN A 126 16.09 -5.25 50.09
C ASN A 126 17.61 -5.15 49.82
N ARG A 127 18.11 -3.97 49.42
CA ARG A 127 19.53 -3.72 49.11
C ARG A 127 20.56 -4.23 50.15
N LEU A 128 20.20 -4.38 51.42
CA LEU A 128 21.06 -4.97 52.44
C LEU A 128 21.30 -6.48 52.21
N HIS A 129 20.28 -7.20 51.73
CA HIS A 129 20.38 -8.62 51.37
C HIS A 129 21.31 -8.84 50.17
N TYR A 130 21.27 -7.94 49.18
CA TYR A 130 22.21 -7.94 48.06
C TYR A 130 23.66 -7.88 48.53
N GLU A 131 24.01 -6.92 49.40
CA GLU A 131 25.36 -6.79 49.95
C GLU A 131 25.77 -8.03 50.78
N CYS A 132 24.86 -8.56 51.63
CA CYS A 132 25.13 -9.77 52.42
C CYS A 132 25.37 -11.02 51.57
N LEU A 133 24.68 -11.13 50.42
CA LEU A 133 24.84 -12.24 49.50
C LEU A 133 25.98 -12.05 48.50
N SER A 134 26.49 -10.82 48.34
CA SER A 134 27.49 -10.50 47.32
C SER A 134 28.75 -11.36 47.40
N ASP A 135 29.21 -11.72 48.62
CA ASP A 135 30.37 -12.60 48.83
C ASP A 135 30.09 -14.07 48.45
N ILE A 136 28.83 -14.51 48.47
CA ILE A 136 28.41 -15.84 47.99
C ILE A 136 28.22 -15.81 46.48
N ILE A 137 27.49 -14.81 45.97
CA ILE A 137 27.24 -14.59 44.54
C ILE A 137 28.57 -14.45 43.76
N ARG A 138 29.62 -13.90 44.36
CA ARG A 138 30.97 -13.81 43.77
C ARG A 138 31.79 -15.11 43.82
N LYS A 139 31.44 -16.07 44.68
CA LYS A 139 32.18 -17.34 44.84
C LYS A 139 31.69 -18.43 43.91
N PHE A 140 30.39 -18.44 43.62
CA PHE A 140 29.80 -19.29 42.59
C PHE A 140 29.82 -18.56 41.26
N ASN A 141 29.73 -19.28 40.13
CA ASN A 141 29.70 -18.66 38.80
C ASN A 141 28.34 -18.84 38.10
N PRO A 142 27.24 -18.27 38.64
CA PRO A 142 25.93 -18.26 37.99
C PRO A 142 25.91 -17.29 36.80
N GLU A 143 25.68 -17.79 35.58
CA GLU A 143 25.72 -16.97 34.36
C GLU A 143 24.67 -15.84 34.31
N SER A 144 23.65 -15.89 35.17
CA SER A 144 22.82 -14.71 35.47
C SER A 144 22.23 -14.77 36.87
N VAL A 145 22.64 -13.83 37.73
CA VAL A 145 21.93 -13.51 38.98
C VAL A 145 21.19 -12.20 38.77
N ILE A 146 19.90 -12.19 39.07
CA ILE A 146 19.14 -10.96 39.16
C ILE A 146 18.66 -10.73 40.58
N PHE A 147 18.51 -9.46 40.92
CA PHE A 147 18.05 -9.01 42.22
C PHE A 147 16.67 -8.36 42.07
N ILE A 148 15.69 -8.79 42.86
CA ILE A 148 14.31 -8.30 42.82
C ILE A 148 13.83 -8.00 44.23
N GLU A 149 13.50 -6.74 44.50
CA GLU A 149 13.07 -6.33 45.85
C GLU A 149 11.73 -6.94 46.27
N ASP A 150 10.84 -7.20 45.30
CA ASP A 150 9.56 -7.85 45.52
C ASP A 150 9.63 -9.39 45.44
N VAL A 151 9.06 -10.04 46.46
CA VAL A 151 9.05 -11.50 46.63
C VAL A 151 8.08 -12.15 45.65
N ASP A 152 6.90 -11.56 45.43
CA ASP A 152 5.89 -12.09 44.51
C ASP A 152 6.42 -12.10 43.07
N SER A 153 7.09 -11.02 42.65
CA SER A 153 7.78 -10.91 41.37
C SER A 153 8.92 -11.93 41.22
N ALA A 154 9.71 -12.16 42.27
CA ALA A 154 10.76 -13.18 42.27
C ALA A 154 10.18 -14.59 42.10
N LEU A 155 9.13 -14.93 42.86
CA LEU A 155 8.44 -16.22 42.78
C LEU A 155 7.77 -16.43 41.41
N SER A 156 7.17 -15.38 40.83
CA SER A 156 6.56 -15.40 39.49
C SER A 156 7.58 -15.76 38.39
N LEU A 157 8.84 -15.34 38.50
CA LEU A 157 9.88 -15.71 37.53
C LEU A 157 10.29 -17.19 37.61
N ILE A 158 10.28 -17.78 38.82
CA ILE A 158 10.46 -19.23 39.01
C ILE A 158 9.26 -20.00 38.48
N TYR A 159 8.04 -19.52 38.78
CA TYR A 159 6.80 -20.10 38.24
C TYR A 159 6.82 -20.14 36.71
N ASN A 160 7.25 -19.05 36.06
CA ASN A 160 7.36 -18.93 34.61
C ASN A 160 8.60 -19.63 34.00
N ARG A 161 9.43 -20.32 34.80
CA ARG A 161 10.69 -20.98 34.38
C ARG A 161 11.69 -20.04 33.69
N ALA A 162 11.59 -18.74 33.95
CA ALA A 162 12.55 -17.75 33.48
C ALA A 162 13.91 -17.90 34.20
N TYR A 163 13.90 -18.40 35.44
CA TYR A 163 15.06 -18.68 36.27
C TYR A 163 14.90 -20.06 36.92
N ASP A 164 16.02 -20.65 37.33
CA ASP A 164 16.08 -22.07 37.71
C ASP A 164 15.84 -22.28 39.22
N THR A 165 16.19 -21.29 40.05
CA THR A 165 15.94 -21.27 41.50
C THR A 165 15.86 -19.83 42.02
N ALA A 166 15.11 -19.60 43.10
CA ALA A 166 15.13 -18.34 43.85
C ALA A 166 15.72 -18.55 45.25
N LEU A 167 16.54 -17.60 45.68
CA LEU A 167 17.05 -17.50 47.04
C LEU A 167 16.30 -16.38 47.77
N ILE A 168 15.49 -16.75 48.76
CA ILE A 168 14.56 -15.83 49.45
C ILE A 168 14.76 -15.93 50.97
N PRO A 169 14.85 -14.80 51.71
CA PRO A 169 14.95 -14.82 53.17
C PRO A 169 13.77 -15.58 53.78
N SER A 170 14.03 -16.51 54.69
CA SER A 170 13.02 -17.48 55.16
C SER A 170 11.82 -16.83 55.86
N TYR A 171 11.98 -15.61 56.37
CA TYR A 171 10.92 -14.84 57.04
C TYR A 171 10.06 -13.99 56.08
N LEU A 172 10.45 -13.88 54.80
CA LEU A 172 9.65 -13.28 53.73
C LEU A 172 8.81 -14.33 52.98
N VAL A 173 9.05 -15.61 53.26
CA VAL A 173 8.31 -16.73 52.69
C VAL A 173 7.14 -17.07 53.62
N SER A 174 5.94 -17.17 53.07
CA SER A 174 4.75 -17.65 53.77
C SER A 174 4.15 -18.87 53.08
N ASP A 175 3.45 -19.72 53.84
CA ASP A 175 2.79 -20.93 53.32
C ASP A 175 1.77 -20.61 52.21
N ASP A 176 1.09 -19.46 52.29
CA ASP A 176 0.19 -18.96 51.25
C ASP A 176 0.92 -18.67 49.94
N LEU A 177 2.11 -18.04 49.99
CA LEU A 177 2.91 -17.74 48.80
C LEU A 177 3.45 -19.02 48.14
N ILE A 178 3.87 -20.00 48.93
CA ILE A 178 4.33 -21.31 48.43
C ILE A 178 3.17 -22.03 47.72
N THR A 179 2.00 -22.06 48.37
CA THR A 179 0.78 -22.71 47.85
C THR A 179 0.29 -22.05 46.56
N LYS A 180 0.28 -20.71 46.52
CA LYS A 180 -0.14 -19.89 45.35
C LYS A 180 0.62 -20.23 44.07
N TYR A 181 1.92 -20.49 44.16
CA TYR A 181 2.77 -20.80 43.00
C TYR A 181 3.08 -22.30 42.83
N GLY A 182 2.64 -23.17 43.75
CA GLY A 182 2.90 -24.61 43.68
C GLY A 182 4.40 -24.95 43.70
N LEU A 183 5.16 -24.21 44.50
CA LEU A 183 6.62 -24.31 44.58
C LEU A 183 7.05 -25.20 45.75
N THR A 184 8.29 -25.70 45.71
CA THR A 184 8.87 -26.49 46.80
C THR A 184 9.93 -25.66 47.53
N LEU A 185 9.88 -25.68 48.86
CA LEU A 185 11.02 -25.25 49.68
C LEU A 185 12.02 -26.40 49.79
N SER A 186 13.28 -26.14 49.43
CA SER A 186 14.37 -27.07 49.73
C SER A 186 15.26 -26.54 50.86
N ASP A 187 16.49 -27.05 50.97
CA ASP A 187 17.38 -26.76 52.09
C ASP A 187 17.59 -25.27 52.37
N TYR A 188 17.78 -24.95 53.66
CA TYR A 188 18.13 -23.61 54.10
C TYR A 188 19.65 -23.38 54.03
N VAL A 189 20.02 -22.18 53.60
CA VAL A 189 21.39 -21.66 53.67
C VAL A 189 21.42 -20.52 54.68
N SER A 190 22.27 -20.66 55.70
CA SER A 190 22.61 -19.53 56.58
C SER A 190 23.78 -18.74 56.01
N VAL A 191 23.49 -17.52 55.56
CA VAL A 191 24.47 -16.60 55.01
C VAL A 191 25.00 -15.72 56.15
N ALA A 192 26.31 -15.80 56.40
CA ALA A 192 26.96 -14.92 57.36
C ALA A 192 26.94 -13.47 56.83
N VAL A 193 26.56 -12.54 57.69
CA VAL A 193 26.51 -11.12 57.35
C VAL A 193 27.91 -10.53 57.52
N SER A 194 28.58 -10.25 56.39
CA SER A 194 30.01 -9.83 56.28
C SER A 194 30.37 -8.46 56.88
N HIS A 195 29.86 -8.12 58.05
CA HIS A 195 30.25 -6.91 58.77
C HIS A 195 31.43 -7.22 59.71
N SER A 196 32.46 -6.39 59.62
CA SER A 196 33.65 -6.46 60.48
C SER A 196 33.58 -5.37 61.54
N LEU A 197 33.59 -5.80 62.80
CA LEU A 197 33.80 -4.94 63.96
C LEU A 197 35.27 -5.04 64.36
N LEU A 198 35.99 -3.93 64.22
CA LEU A 198 37.41 -3.79 64.50
C LEU A 198 37.58 -2.98 65.78
N VAL A 199 38.28 -3.53 66.78
CA VAL A 199 38.58 -2.87 68.06
C VAL A 199 40.09 -2.66 68.17
N ARG A 200 40.54 -1.49 68.59
CA ARG A 200 41.99 -1.21 68.70
C ARG A 200 42.64 -2.15 69.71
N ASP A 201 43.72 -2.82 69.32
CA ASP A 201 44.33 -3.93 70.09
C ASP A 201 44.86 -3.52 71.46
N ASP A 202 45.23 -2.24 71.63
CA ASP A 202 45.72 -1.68 72.90
C ASP A 202 44.60 -1.45 73.95
N ASN A 203 43.32 -1.56 73.56
CA ASN A 203 42.16 -1.33 74.43
C ASN A 203 41.52 -2.66 74.88
N GLU A 204 42.29 -3.44 75.64
CA GLU A 204 41.89 -4.78 76.11
C GLU A 204 40.58 -4.77 76.94
N GLN A 205 40.27 -3.69 77.66
CA GLN A 205 39.00 -3.58 78.39
C GLN A 205 37.80 -3.56 77.45
N LEU A 206 37.87 -2.79 76.36
CA LEU A 206 36.81 -2.66 75.37
C LEU A 206 36.67 -3.93 74.50
N LYS A 207 37.81 -4.54 74.17
CA LYS A 207 37.91 -5.84 73.49
C LYS A 207 37.29 -6.96 74.30
N GLN A 208 37.61 -7.06 75.60
CA GLN A 208 37.01 -8.04 76.50
C GLN A 208 35.51 -7.80 76.70
N ALA A 209 35.08 -6.54 76.92
CA ALA A 209 33.65 -6.19 77.01
C ALA A 209 32.85 -6.61 75.76
N LEU A 210 33.45 -6.52 74.57
CA LEU A 210 32.83 -6.97 73.32
C LEU A 210 32.74 -8.50 73.22
N ILE A 211 33.78 -9.22 73.63
CA ILE A 211 33.79 -10.68 73.71
C ILE A 211 32.75 -11.18 74.72
N ASP A 212 32.62 -10.51 75.86
CA ASP A 212 31.63 -10.88 76.87
C ASP A 212 30.21 -10.49 76.46
N PHE A 213 30.02 -9.37 75.76
CA PHE A 213 28.71 -9.00 75.19
C PHE A 213 28.25 -10.02 74.13
N THR A 214 29.12 -10.41 73.19
CA THR A 214 28.78 -11.43 72.17
C THR A 214 28.44 -12.79 72.77
N ARG A 215 29.14 -13.20 73.84
CA ARG A 215 28.83 -14.42 74.60
C ARG A 215 27.55 -14.31 75.42
N THR A 216 27.34 -13.19 76.11
CA THR A 216 26.25 -13.01 77.10
C THR A 216 24.91 -12.68 76.46
N TYR A 217 24.89 -11.85 75.42
CA TYR A 217 23.63 -11.53 74.74
C TYR A 217 23.16 -12.66 73.82
N GLY A 218 24.07 -13.52 73.37
CA GLY A 218 23.75 -14.69 72.57
C GLY A 218 23.37 -14.34 71.14
N LYS A 219 23.79 -15.18 70.20
CA LYS A 219 23.59 -14.97 68.75
C LYS A 219 22.11 -14.72 68.40
N GLU A 220 21.19 -15.51 68.98
CA GLU A 220 19.74 -15.38 68.75
C GLU A 220 19.17 -14.01 69.13
N LYS A 221 19.62 -13.39 70.23
CA LYS A 221 18.97 -12.17 70.76
C LYS A 221 19.29 -10.96 69.87
N ILE A 222 20.48 -10.98 69.27
CA ILE A 222 20.90 -9.94 68.34
C ILE A 222 20.35 -10.21 66.93
N GLU A 223 20.22 -11.49 66.53
CA GLU A 223 19.41 -11.87 65.36
C GLU A 223 17.96 -11.39 65.51
N ARG A 224 17.34 -11.46 66.70
CA ARG A 224 16.00 -10.87 66.95
C ARG A 224 15.98 -9.35 66.84
N LEU A 225 17.03 -8.63 67.26
CA LEU A 225 17.14 -7.18 67.07
C LEU A 225 17.21 -6.82 65.57
N TYR A 226 17.97 -7.59 64.79
CA TYR A 226 18.05 -7.46 63.34
C TYR A 226 16.69 -7.69 62.67
N MET A 227 16.00 -8.78 63.03
CA MET A 227 14.68 -9.13 62.48
C MET A 227 13.60 -8.11 62.87
N LYS A 228 13.67 -7.54 64.09
CA LYS A 228 12.77 -6.46 64.54
C LYS A 228 12.84 -5.21 63.65
N TRP A 229 14.03 -4.87 63.14
CA TRP A 229 14.22 -3.74 62.23
C TRP A 229 13.69 -3.98 60.81
N ILE A 230 13.45 -5.24 60.45
CA ILE A 230 13.07 -5.65 59.09
C ILE A 230 11.58 -5.96 58.96
N LEU A 231 10.92 -6.48 60.00
CA LEU A 231 9.63 -7.18 59.84
C LEU A 231 8.35 -6.30 59.89
N PRO A 232 8.17 -5.34 60.83
CA PRO A 232 7.38 -4.15 60.48
C PRO A 232 7.68 -2.88 61.30
N ASN A 233 7.80 -1.73 60.62
CA ASN A 233 7.58 -0.43 61.27
C ASN A 233 6.09 -0.03 61.19
N ASN A 234 5.23 -0.92 61.71
CA ASN A 234 3.79 -0.71 61.92
C ASN A 234 3.44 -1.21 63.32
N GLU A 235 2.68 -0.39 64.06
CA GLU A 235 2.20 -0.55 65.44
C GLU A 235 3.12 -0.17 66.62
N LYS A 236 2.53 0.64 67.53
CA LYS A 236 2.82 0.83 68.96
C LYS A 236 4.00 1.72 69.38
N ALA A 237 3.73 3.03 69.41
CA ALA A 237 4.30 3.97 70.38
C ALA A 237 3.17 4.71 71.13
N LEU A 238 2.50 4.01 72.05
CA LEU A 238 1.30 4.51 72.73
C LEU A 238 1.25 3.98 74.18
N THR A 239 1.78 4.74 75.14
CA THR A 239 1.38 4.80 76.58
C THR A 239 2.30 5.81 77.30
N GLY A 240 1.76 6.81 78.00
CA GLY A 240 2.58 7.73 78.80
C GLY A 240 1.89 9.02 79.28
N ASN A 241 1.25 9.79 78.40
CA ASN A 241 0.86 11.19 78.69
C ASN A 241 -0.66 11.45 78.72
N TYR A 242 -1.39 10.70 79.55
CA TYR A 242 -2.85 10.88 79.74
C TYR A 242 -3.26 12.23 80.37
N ALA A 243 -2.32 13.05 80.86
CA ALA A 243 -2.59 14.35 81.47
C ALA A 243 -2.70 15.53 80.48
N ILE A 244 -2.31 15.35 79.21
CA ILE A 244 -2.32 16.42 78.18
C ILE A 244 -3.63 16.45 77.37
N ALA A 245 -4.46 15.41 77.50
CA ALA A 245 -5.59 15.07 76.63
C ALA A 245 -6.72 16.12 76.50
N LEU A 246 -6.83 17.10 77.42
CA LEU A 246 -7.86 18.16 77.31
C LEU A 246 -7.45 19.36 76.44
N LYS A 247 -6.16 19.59 76.17
CA LYS A 247 -5.72 20.70 75.28
C LYS A 247 -5.43 20.24 73.85
N THR A 248 -5.26 18.94 73.62
CA THR A 248 -5.01 18.39 72.29
C THR A 248 -6.27 18.15 71.48
N GLY A 249 -7.48 18.17 72.04
CA GLY A 249 -8.72 17.88 71.30
C GLY A 249 -8.98 18.79 70.10
N THR A 250 -8.75 20.10 70.22
CA THR A 250 -8.91 21.06 69.10
C THR A 250 -7.77 20.97 68.08
N VAL A 251 -6.53 20.79 68.55
CA VAL A 251 -5.36 20.61 67.68
C VAL A 251 -5.42 19.27 66.93
N ALA A 252 -5.93 18.21 67.55
CA ALA A 252 -6.16 16.91 66.93
C ALA A 252 -7.26 16.98 65.87
N LEU A 253 -8.31 17.80 66.05
CA LEU A 253 -9.32 18.04 65.02
C LEU A 253 -8.72 18.73 63.78
N VAL A 254 -7.90 19.78 64.00
CA VAL A 254 -7.17 20.45 62.91
C VAL A 254 -6.14 19.53 62.26
N LEU A 255 -5.36 18.78 63.04
CA LEU A 255 -4.40 17.80 62.52
C LEU A 255 -5.06 16.60 61.86
N PHE A 256 -6.28 16.23 62.21
CA PHE A 256 -7.07 15.20 61.53
C PHE A 256 -7.61 15.72 60.20
N PHE A 257 -8.08 16.96 60.13
CA PHE A 257 -8.41 17.60 58.84
C PHE A 257 -7.17 17.83 57.98
N VAL A 258 -6.02 18.19 58.55
CA VAL A 258 -4.73 18.31 57.83
C VAL A 258 -4.19 16.94 57.42
N PHE A 259 -4.34 15.90 58.24
CA PHE A 259 -3.99 14.53 57.88
C PHE A 259 -4.90 14.00 56.77
N LEU A 260 -6.21 14.24 56.83
CA LEU A 260 -7.14 13.95 55.74
C LEU A 260 -6.83 14.78 54.49
N PHE A 261 -6.44 16.05 54.61
CA PHE A 261 -6.05 16.90 53.48
C PHE A 261 -4.72 16.44 52.86
N ILE A 262 -3.73 16.07 53.68
CA ILE A 262 -2.44 15.52 53.21
C ILE A 262 -2.63 14.12 52.65
N ASN A 263 -3.43 13.23 53.26
CA ASN A 263 -3.76 11.94 52.64
C ASN A 263 -4.60 12.13 51.37
N ASN A 264 -5.52 13.09 51.29
CA ASN A 264 -6.25 13.38 50.07
C ASN A 264 -5.37 14.07 49.01
N ILE A 265 -4.27 14.73 49.39
CA ILE A 265 -3.24 15.24 48.48
C ILE A 265 -2.22 14.17 48.10
N VAL A 266 -1.91 13.20 48.96
CA VAL A 266 -0.93 12.13 48.71
C VAL A 266 -1.57 10.93 48.02
N LEU A 267 -2.75 10.50 48.43
CA LEU A 267 -3.62 9.62 47.64
C LEU A 267 -4.10 10.36 46.40
N GLY A 268 -4.47 11.64 46.49
CA GLY A 268 -4.78 12.45 45.31
C GLY A 268 -3.62 12.55 44.33
N ARG A 269 -2.37 12.67 44.79
CA ARG A 269 -1.17 12.63 43.93
C ARG A 269 -0.84 11.22 43.45
N ARG A 270 -0.92 10.19 44.28
CA ARG A 270 -0.57 8.81 43.88
C ARG A 270 -1.61 8.22 42.92
N VAL A 271 -2.90 8.48 43.20
CA VAL A 271 -3.99 8.26 42.24
C VAL A 271 -3.82 9.20 41.05
N SER A 272 -3.42 10.47 41.20
CA SER A 272 -3.13 11.34 40.04
C SER A 272 -1.95 10.86 39.22
N ASP A 273 -0.90 10.27 39.79
CA ASP A 273 0.31 9.84 39.08
C ASP A 273 0.07 8.48 38.40
N GLU A 274 -0.63 7.56 39.08
CA GLU A 274 -1.12 6.31 38.47
C GLU A 274 -2.21 6.57 37.43
N THR A 275 -3.13 7.52 37.65
CA THR A 275 -4.08 7.94 36.61
C THR A 275 -3.44 8.79 35.53
N LEU A 276 -2.36 9.55 35.78
CA LEU A 276 -1.60 10.22 34.71
C LEU A 276 -0.90 9.16 33.85
N SER A 277 -0.28 8.15 34.46
CA SER A 277 0.37 7.05 33.75
C SER A 277 -0.64 6.16 33.00
N LEU A 278 -1.81 5.90 33.59
CA LEU A 278 -2.91 5.20 32.92
C LEU A 278 -3.56 6.05 31.83
N MET A 279 -3.77 7.35 32.03
CA MET A 279 -4.25 8.28 31.00
C MET A 279 -3.23 8.44 29.88
N GLU A 280 -1.93 8.43 30.16
CA GLU A 280 -0.87 8.47 29.14
C GLU A 280 -0.85 7.15 28.34
N ARG A 281 -0.96 5.99 29.00
CA ARG A 281 -1.10 4.69 28.32
C ARG A 281 -2.39 4.58 27.51
N ILE A 282 -3.52 5.04 28.06
CA ILE A 282 -4.81 5.09 27.36
C ILE A 282 -4.71 6.05 26.18
N SER A 283 -4.14 7.24 26.35
CA SER A 283 -3.95 8.21 25.26
C SER A 283 -3.02 7.68 24.17
N ILE A 284 -1.96 6.94 24.52
CA ILE A 284 -1.11 6.25 23.54
C ILE A 284 -1.88 5.14 22.82
N LEU A 285 -2.70 4.35 23.52
CA LEU A 285 -3.53 3.31 22.92
C LEU A 285 -4.64 3.89 22.02
N GLU A 286 -5.32 4.95 22.47
CA GLU A 286 -6.31 5.70 21.69
C GLU A 286 -5.66 6.34 20.46
N LYS A 287 -4.46 6.94 20.59
CA LYS A 287 -3.70 7.46 19.47
C LYS A 287 -3.31 6.37 18.48
N ASN A 288 -2.86 5.20 18.95
CA ASN A 288 -2.53 4.06 18.09
C ASN A 288 -3.78 3.50 17.39
N LEU A 289 -4.91 3.36 18.10
CA LEU A 289 -6.19 2.93 17.52
C LEU A 289 -6.72 3.96 16.51
N MET A 290 -6.58 5.26 16.81
CA MET A 290 -6.96 6.34 15.90
C MET A 290 -6.05 6.37 14.67
N GLU A 291 -4.74 6.12 14.81
CA GLU A 291 -3.82 6.03 13.69
C GLU A 291 -4.08 4.79 12.82
N ILE A 292 -4.34 3.62 13.44
CA ILE A 292 -4.76 2.41 12.72
C ILE A 292 -6.07 2.67 11.98
N SER A 293 -7.08 3.24 12.65
CA SER A 293 -8.37 3.59 12.04
C SER A 293 -8.22 4.63 10.93
N GLN A 294 -7.34 5.63 11.08
CA GLN A 294 -7.04 6.61 10.03
C GLN A 294 -6.36 5.96 8.82
N ARG A 295 -5.40 5.05 9.04
CA ARG A 295 -4.74 4.28 7.96
C ARG A 295 -5.74 3.35 7.26
N GLU A 296 -6.56 2.63 8.00
CA GLU A 296 -7.62 1.77 7.44
C GLU A 296 -8.63 2.58 6.63
N ASN A 297 -9.12 3.70 7.17
CA ASN A 297 -10.00 4.63 6.46
C ASN A 297 -9.33 5.24 5.22
N LEU A 298 -8.03 5.52 5.27
CA LEU A 298 -7.27 6.03 4.12
C LEU A 298 -7.18 4.95 3.03
N TYR A 299 -6.78 3.73 3.36
CA TYR A 299 -6.74 2.61 2.41
C TYR A 299 -8.14 2.33 1.83
N ARG A 300 -9.18 2.22 2.68
CA ARG A 300 -10.57 2.03 2.24
C ARG A 300 -10.99 3.14 1.26
N ARG A 301 -10.70 4.42 1.54
CA ARG A 301 -11.01 5.53 0.60
C ARG A 301 -10.21 5.45 -0.70
N ILE A 302 -8.95 5.02 -0.67
CA ILE A 302 -8.12 4.84 -1.86
C ILE A 302 -8.69 3.71 -2.73
N PHE A 303 -8.98 2.54 -2.15
CA PHE A 303 -9.60 1.43 -2.86
C PHE A 303 -10.99 1.82 -3.41
N GLU A 304 -11.82 2.48 -2.60
CA GLU A 304 -13.18 2.89 -2.96
C GLU A 304 -13.21 3.87 -4.14
N ARG A 305 -12.27 4.82 -4.18
CA ARG A 305 -12.13 5.82 -5.26
C ARG A 305 -11.18 5.42 -6.38
N ALA A 306 -10.61 4.22 -6.36
CA ALA A 306 -9.73 3.76 -7.43
C ALA A 306 -10.51 3.69 -8.76
N ILE A 307 -9.94 4.25 -9.82
CA ILE A 307 -10.56 4.26 -11.17
C ILE A 307 -10.72 2.84 -11.69
N THR A 308 -9.76 1.96 -11.41
CA THR A 308 -9.84 0.54 -11.77
C THR A 308 -10.91 -0.17 -10.94
N PRO A 309 -11.82 -0.93 -11.57
CA PRO A 309 -12.68 -1.91 -10.90
C PRO A 309 -11.88 -2.92 -10.07
N ILE A 310 -12.17 -2.99 -8.77
CA ILE A 310 -11.53 -3.92 -7.82
C ILE A 310 -12.61 -4.71 -7.06
N LEU A 311 -12.46 -6.04 -7.09
CA LEU A 311 -13.15 -6.96 -6.19
C LEU A 311 -12.14 -7.55 -5.19
N VAL A 312 -12.56 -7.78 -3.96
CA VAL A 312 -11.82 -8.59 -2.98
C VAL A 312 -12.66 -9.83 -2.67
N LEU A 313 -12.03 -10.99 -2.75
CA LEU A 313 -12.68 -12.30 -2.66
C LEU A 313 -12.06 -13.13 -1.53
N ASP A 314 -12.87 -13.96 -0.88
CA ASP A 314 -12.37 -14.96 0.08
C ASP A 314 -11.88 -16.25 -0.61
N HIS A 315 -11.34 -17.17 0.18
CA HIS A 315 -10.85 -18.48 -0.28
C HIS A 315 -11.96 -19.38 -0.87
N SER A 316 -13.23 -19.09 -0.56
CA SER A 316 -14.42 -19.78 -1.06
C SER A 316 -15.03 -19.11 -2.30
N GLY A 317 -14.45 -18.00 -2.77
CA GLY A 317 -14.90 -17.25 -3.94
C GLY A 317 -16.06 -16.28 -3.67
N ASN A 318 -16.39 -15.97 -2.42
CA ASN A 318 -17.39 -14.94 -2.09
C ASN A 318 -16.75 -13.56 -2.22
N VAL A 319 -17.47 -12.60 -2.81
CA VAL A 319 -17.07 -11.20 -2.88
C VAL A 319 -17.27 -10.55 -1.51
N VAL A 320 -16.16 -10.17 -0.87
CA VAL A 320 -16.10 -9.53 0.45
C VAL A 320 -16.14 -8.01 0.34
N PHE A 321 -15.61 -7.44 -0.76
CA PHE A 321 -15.63 -6.00 -1.03
C PHE A 321 -15.64 -5.72 -2.54
N MET A 322 -16.33 -4.64 -2.94
CA MET A 322 -16.34 -4.09 -4.29
C MET A 322 -16.21 -2.57 -4.20
N ASN A 323 -15.25 -1.98 -4.92
CA ASN A 323 -15.17 -0.52 -5.00
C ASN A 323 -16.24 0.09 -5.91
N PHE A 324 -16.40 1.40 -5.85
CA PHE A 324 -17.34 2.18 -6.67
C PHE A 324 -17.22 1.85 -8.17
N SER A 325 -16.00 1.73 -8.68
CA SER A 325 -15.75 1.45 -10.10
C SER A 325 -16.19 0.05 -10.53
N ALA A 326 -16.00 -0.97 -9.67
CA ALA A 326 -16.54 -2.32 -9.90
C ALA A 326 -18.06 -2.35 -9.81
N ARG A 327 -18.65 -1.66 -8.83
CA ARG A 327 -20.11 -1.50 -8.71
C ARG A 327 -20.72 -0.84 -9.94
N LYS A 328 -20.10 0.22 -10.45
CA LYS A 328 -20.52 0.89 -11.69
C LYS A 328 -20.37 -0.01 -12.92
N LEU A 329 -19.24 -0.72 -13.07
CA LEU A 329 -19.01 -1.64 -14.19
C LEU A 329 -20.01 -2.80 -14.22
N LEU A 330 -20.37 -3.34 -13.04
CA LEU A 330 -21.34 -4.41 -12.87
C LEU A 330 -22.81 -3.93 -12.78
N GLY A 331 -23.07 -2.62 -12.81
CA GLY A 331 -24.43 -2.07 -12.73
C GLY A 331 -25.14 -2.33 -11.39
N VAL A 332 -24.42 -2.27 -10.27
CA VAL A 332 -24.93 -2.59 -8.92
C VAL A 332 -24.91 -1.35 -8.01
N GLU A 333 -26.08 -0.94 -7.51
CA GLU A 333 -26.19 0.26 -6.65
C GLU A 333 -25.81 0.01 -5.18
N SER A 334 -26.04 -1.20 -4.66
CA SER A 334 -25.86 -1.51 -3.24
C SER A 334 -24.42 -1.83 -2.86
N GLU A 335 -23.99 -1.35 -1.68
CA GLU A 335 -22.67 -1.62 -1.08
C GLU A 335 -22.56 -2.99 -0.41
N LYS A 336 -23.71 -3.63 -0.09
CA LYS A 336 -23.78 -4.91 0.66
C LYS A 336 -23.94 -6.15 -0.23
N VAL A 337 -23.62 -6.05 -1.51
CA VAL A 337 -23.90 -7.14 -2.45
C VAL A 337 -22.79 -8.19 -2.41
N ILE A 338 -23.10 -9.31 -1.76
CA ILE A 338 -22.24 -10.48 -1.63
C ILE A 338 -22.77 -11.56 -2.58
N PHE A 339 -22.00 -11.89 -3.61
CA PHE A 339 -22.23 -13.05 -4.46
C PHE A 339 -20.97 -13.91 -4.53
N ASN A 340 -21.10 -15.14 -5.03
CA ASN A 340 -19.97 -16.07 -5.16
C ASN A 340 -19.57 -16.18 -6.63
N ILE A 341 -18.33 -15.77 -6.96
CA ILE A 341 -17.83 -15.73 -8.33
C ILE A 341 -17.68 -17.13 -8.94
N LEU A 342 -17.47 -18.18 -8.12
CA LEU A 342 -17.40 -19.57 -8.58
C LEU A 342 -18.78 -20.16 -8.93
N LYS A 343 -19.86 -19.44 -8.61
CA LYS A 343 -21.24 -19.77 -9.02
C LYS A 343 -21.72 -18.94 -10.22
N ASP A 344 -21.00 -17.88 -10.58
CA ASP A 344 -21.32 -17.00 -11.72
C ASP A 344 -21.46 -17.85 -13.01
N PRO A 345 -22.55 -17.73 -13.80
CA PRO A 345 -22.72 -18.48 -15.04
C PRO A 345 -21.66 -18.16 -16.10
N ASN A 346 -20.91 -17.07 -15.96
CA ASN A 346 -19.76 -16.73 -16.81
C ASN A 346 -18.44 -17.40 -16.36
N SER A 347 -18.41 -18.04 -15.19
CA SER A 347 -17.23 -18.72 -14.66
C SER A 347 -17.00 -20.08 -15.31
N SER A 348 -15.91 -20.19 -16.05
CA SER A 348 -15.52 -21.45 -16.71
C SER A 348 -15.00 -22.52 -15.72
N ASP A 349 -15.17 -23.79 -16.09
CA ASP A 349 -14.56 -24.94 -15.40
C ASP A 349 -13.05 -24.79 -15.18
N TRP A 350 -12.35 -24.16 -16.14
CA TRP A 350 -10.93 -23.86 -16.04
C TRP A 350 -10.65 -22.85 -14.93
N PHE A 351 -11.43 -21.76 -14.86
CA PHE A 351 -11.32 -20.76 -13.81
C PHE A 351 -11.60 -21.36 -12.42
N CYS A 352 -12.69 -22.12 -12.27
CA CYS A 352 -13.05 -22.78 -11.01
C CYS A 352 -11.99 -23.78 -10.51
N LYS A 353 -11.20 -24.37 -11.41
CA LYS A 353 -10.00 -25.16 -11.06
C LYS A 353 -8.79 -24.28 -10.74
N LYS A 354 -8.56 -23.21 -11.50
CA LYS A 354 -7.41 -22.31 -11.37
C LYS A 354 -7.45 -21.48 -10.08
N TYR A 355 -8.64 -21.03 -9.65
CA TYR A 355 -8.86 -20.25 -8.43
C TYR A 355 -8.40 -20.97 -7.15
N LYS A 356 -8.42 -22.31 -7.16
CA LYS A 356 -7.91 -23.16 -6.04
C LYS A 356 -6.38 -23.20 -5.96
N GLY A 357 -5.66 -22.66 -6.95
CA GLY A 357 -4.20 -22.57 -6.99
C GLY A 357 -3.65 -21.33 -6.28
N THR A 358 -2.36 -21.36 -5.91
CA THR A 358 -1.70 -20.32 -5.09
C THR A 358 -0.94 -19.24 -5.89
N SER A 359 -1.03 -19.27 -7.22
CA SER A 359 -0.34 -18.34 -8.12
C SER A 359 -1.25 -17.19 -8.57
N THR A 360 -0.69 -15.99 -8.77
CA THR A 360 -1.31 -14.96 -9.61
C THR A 360 -1.68 -15.53 -10.98
N PHE A 361 -2.85 -15.17 -11.50
CA PHE A 361 -3.26 -15.52 -12.87
C PHE A 361 -4.19 -14.46 -13.46
N SER A 362 -4.18 -14.35 -14.78
CA SER A 362 -5.16 -13.57 -15.53
C SER A 362 -5.81 -14.40 -16.63
N PHE A 363 -6.97 -13.97 -17.09
CA PHE A 363 -7.64 -14.48 -18.27
C PHE A 363 -8.57 -13.40 -18.84
N GLU A 364 -8.87 -13.52 -20.13
CA GLU A 364 -9.86 -12.67 -20.80
C GLU A 364 -11.09 -13.51 -21.14
N ALA A 365 -12.28 -12.95 -20.94
CA ALA A 365 -13.54 -13.64 -21.18
C ALA A 365 -14.65 -12.68 -21.64
N LEU A 366 -15.54 -13.18 -22.49
CA LEU A 366 -16.81 -12.54 -22.79
C LEU A 366 -17.75 -12.76 -21.60
N TYR A 367 -18.17 -11.67 -20.98
CA TYR A 367 -19.00 -11.65 -19.78
C TYR A 367 -20.42 -11.18 -20.15
N SER A 368 -21.40 -12.05 -19.96
CA SER A 368 -22.81 -11.77 -20.25
C SER A 368 -23.54 -11.34 -18.97
N PHE A 369 -24.05 -10.10 -19.00
CA PHE A 369 -24.89 -9.55 -17.95
C PHE A 369 -26.28 -10.20 -17.94
N ASP A 370 -26.77 -10.61 -19.10
CA ASP A 370 -28.09 -11.25 -19.22
C ASP A 370 -28.10 -12.61 -18.51
N LYS A 371 -27.09 -13.46 -18.79
CA LYS A 371 -26.89 -14.74 -18.07
C LYS A 371 -26.77 -14.53 -16.55
N LEU A 372 -26.04 -13.51 -16.13
CA LEU A 372 -25.85 -13.18 -14.71
C LEU A 372 -27.18 -12.83 -14.03
N VAL A 373 -28.03 -12.04 -14.68
CA VAL A 373 -29.34 -11.65 -14.14
C VAL A 373 -30.34 -12.80 -14.19
N GLU A 374 -30.37 -13.58 -15.28
CA GLU A 374 -31.17 -14.81 -15.39
C GLU A 374 -30.86 -15.83 -14.28
N SER A 375 -29.59 -15.94 -13.89
CA SER A 375 -29.16 -16.82 -12.80
C SER A 375 -29.60 -16.36 -11.39
N GLY A 376 -30.07 -15.11 -11.26
CA GLY A 376 -30.47 -14.52 -9.98
C GLY A 376 -29.32 -14.26 -8.98
N LEU A 377 -28.06 -14.49 -9.38
CA LEU A 377 -26.87 -14.29 -8.52
C LEU A 377 -26.56 -12.83 -8.26
N LEU A 378 -26.86 -11.93 -9.21
CA LEU A 378 -26.61 -10.51 -9.11
C LEU A 378 -27.70 -9.73 -9.85
N ASN A 379 -28.36 -8.79 -9.16
CA ASN A 379 -29.29 -7.88 -9.82
C ASN A 379 -28.50 -6.71 -10.44
N SER A 380 -28.06 -6.89 -11.68
CA SER A 380 -27.39 -5.87 -12.48
C SER A 380 -28.40 -5.01 -13.26
N SER A 381 -28.17 -3.70 -13.33
CA SER A 381 -28.85 -2.78 -14.25
C SER A 381 -28.28 -2.81 -15.67
N ARG A 382 -27.09 -3.40 -15.89
CA ARG A 382 -26.46 -3.56 -17.22
C ARG A 382 -27.05 -4.79 -17.92
N ARG A 383 -27.06 -4.78 -19.26
CA ARG A 383 -27.57 -5.84 -20.14
C ARG A 383 -26.58 -6.05 -21.29
N GLY A 384 -26.71 -7.16 -22.01
CA GLY A 384 -25.83 -7.54 -23.10
C GLY A 384 -24.53 -8.22 -22.63
N GLU A 385 -23.54 -8.24 -23.52
CA GLU A 385 -22.23 -8.86 -23.29
C GLU A 385 -21.11 -7.80 -23.36
N ALA A 386 -20.06 -7.98 -22.57
CA ALA A 386 -18.86 -7.14 -22.58
C ALA A 386 -17.61 -8.02 -22.46
N PHE A 387 -16.48 -7.59 -23.03
CA PHE A 387 -15.25 -8.37 -23.01
C PHE A 387 -14.30 -7.89 -21.91
N PHE A 388 -14.07 -8.71 -20.90
CA PHE A 388 -13.33 -8.35 -19.70
C PHE A 388 -12.02 -9.11 -19.57
N SER A 389 -10.97 -8.38 -19.18
CA SER A 389 -9.69 -8.90 -18.71
C SER A 389 -9.71 -8.92 -17.18
N PHE A 390 -9.52 -10.11 -16.59
CA PHE A 390 -9.50 -10.30 -15.14
C PHE A 390 -8.08 -10.66 -14.68
N LEU A 391 -7.60 -10.02 -13.61
CA LEU A 391 -6.31 -10.32 -12.98
C LEU A 391 -6.52 -10.63 -11.49
N PHE A 392 -6.25 -11.88 -11.09
CA PHE A 392 -6.39 -12.37 -9.71
C PHE A 392 -5.03 -12.46 -9.03
N ILE A 393 -4.87 -11.74 -7.91
CA ILE A 393 -3.65 -11.70 -7.10
C ILE A 393 -3.96 -12.23 -5.68
N PRO A 394 -3.36 -13.35 -5.25
CA PRO A 394 -3.51 -13.84 -3.88
C PRO A 394 -2.72 -12.98 -2.88
N LEU A 395 -3.41 -12.52 -1.83
CA LEU A 395 -2.82 -11.95 -0.63
C LEU A 395 -2.57 -13.04 0.42
N LYS A 396 -1.42 -12.98 1.08
CA LYS A 396 -1.14 -13.79 2.27
C LYS A 396 -1.75 -13.09 3.50
N SER A 397 -2.62 -13.78 4.22
CA SER A 397 -3.04 -13.37 5.58
C SER A 397 -1.81 -13.26 6.49
N ILE A 398 -1.80 -12.23 7.35
CA ILE A 398 -0.80 -12.04 8.40
C ILE A 398 -1.55 -12.15 9.74
N GLY A 399 -1.79 -13.39 10.19
CA GLY A 399 -2.54 -13.65 11.42
C GLY A 399 -2.82 -15.14 11.67
N PHE A 400 -3.39 -15.47 12.83
CA PHE A 400 -3.64 -16.84 13.31
C PHE A 400 -4.65 -17.67 12.50
N HIS A 401 -5.28 -17.09 11.48
CA HIS A 401 -6.12 -17.80 10.51
C HIS A 401 -5.56 -17.61 9.09
N GLU A 402 -5.20 -18.72 8.44
CA GLU A 402 -4.68 -18.77 7.05
C GLU A 402 -5.78 -18.58 5.99
N GLU A 403 -6.67 -17.59 6.17
CA GLU A 403 -7.65 -17.28 5.12
C GLU A 403 -6.97 -16.59 3.94
N LYS A 404 -6.97 -17.27 2.79
CA LYS A 404 -6.44 -16.72 1.54
C LYS A 404 -7.46 -15.75 0.96
N ILE A 405 -7.03 -14.51 0.74
CA ILE A 405 -7.84 -13.45 0.13
C ILE A 405 -7.29 -13.20 -1.27
N TYR A 406 -8.14 -12.99 -2.26
CA TYR A 406 -7.73 -12.60 -3.61
C TYR A 406 -8.19 -11.17 -3.91
N ILE A 407 -7.32 -10.35 -4.47
CA ILE A 407 -7.72 -9.12 -5.17
C ILE A 407 -7.91 -9.48 -6.64
N CYS A 408 -9.07 -9.14 -7.20
CA CYS A 408 -9.36 -9.21 -8.62
C CYS A 408 -9.46 -7.79 -9.20
N TYR A 409 -8.64 -7.50 -10.21
CA TYR A 409 -8.80 -6.31 -11.05
C TYR A 409 -9.57 -6.68 -12.31
N ILE A 410 -10.51 -5.83 -12.73
CA ILE A 410 -11.28 -6.00 -13.97
C ILE A 410 -11.00 -4.82 -14.90
N GLU A 411 -10.67 -5.12 -16.15
CA GLU A 411 -10.43 -4.15 -17.22
C GLU A 411 -11.42 -4.42 -18.36
N ASP A 412 -12.19 -3.40 -18.75
CA ASP A 412 -13.11 -3.47 -19.90
C ASP A 412 -12.31 -3.30 -21.20
N LYS A 413 -12.29 -4.34 -22.03
CA LYS A 413 -11.59 -4.40 -23.32
C LYS A 413 -12.56 -4.53 -24.50
N THR A 414 -13.85 -4.27 -24.29
CA THR A 414 -14.90 -4.43 -25.31
C THR A 414 -14.57 -3.62 -26.57
N GLU A 415 -14.36 -2.32 -26.42
CA GLU A 415 -14.02 -1.40 -27.53
C GLU A 415 -12.73 -1.83 -28.26
N PHE A 416 -11.70 -2.28 -27.53
CA PHE A 416 -10.45 -2.73 -28.14
C PHE A 416 -10.61 -4.00 -28.98
N GLN A 417 -11.39 -4.98 -28.51
CA GLN A 417 -11.68 -6.20 -29.26
C GLN A 417 -12.62 -5.93 -30.44
N GLU A 418 -13.58 -5.02 -30.30
CA GLU A 418 -14.43 -4.57 -31.39
C GLU A 418 -13.62 -3.85 -32.47
N LEU A 419 -12.73 -2.93 -32.11
CA LEU A 419 -11.77 -2.30 -33.03
C LEU A 419 -10.85 -3.31 -33.72
N ALA A 420 -10.36 -4.33 -33.00
CA ALA A 420 -9.50 -5.37 -33.56
C ALA A 420 -10.26 -6.29 -34.54
N ARG A 421 -11.49 -6.70 -34.18
CA ARG A 421 -12.40 -7.44 -35.07
C ARG A 421 -12.75 -6.60 -36.30
N TYR A 422 -13.09 -5.32 -36.10
CA TYR A 422 -13.44 -4.38 -37.17
C TYR A 422 -12.29 -4.18 -38.16
N LYS A 423 -11.05 -3.95 -37.68
CA LYS A 423 -9.86 -3.85 -38.55
C LYS A 423 -9.64 -5.13 -39.36
N LYS A 424 -9.84 -6.30 -38.75
CA LYS A 424 -9.70 -7.60 -39.42
C LYS A 424 -10.79 -7.83 -40.47
N GLU A 425 -12.03 -7.51 -40.16
CA GLU A 425 -13.18 -7.64 -41.05
C GLU A 425 -13.09 -6.66 -42.23
N THR A 426 -12.69 -5.42 -41.97
CA THR A 426 -12.45 -4.39 -42.99
C THR A 426 -11.29 -4.78 -43.93
N ALA A 427 -10.19 -5.31 -43.39
CA ALA A 427 -9.09 -5.84 -44.21
C ALA A 427 -9.52 -7.03 -45.08
N LEU A 428 -10.33 -7.95 -44.54
CA LEU A 428 -10.88 -9.09 -45.29
C LEU A 428 -11.86 -8.63 -46.38
N ARG A 429 -12.71 -7.64 -46.08
CA ARG A 429 -13.66 -7.04 -47.02
C ARG A 429 -12.93 -6.31 -48.15
N TYR A 430 -11.85 -5.58 -47.84
CA TYR A 430 -10.97 -4.98 -48.84
C TYR A 430 -10.38 -6.03 -49.77
N GLU A 431 -9.80 -7.11 -49.23
CA GLU A 431 -9.21 -8.19 -50.03
C GLU A 431 -10.25 -8.86 -50.95
N LEU A 432 -11.46 -9.14 -50.44
CA LEU A 432 -12.56 -9.71 -51.22
C LEU A 432 -13.03 -8.77 -52.34
N ILE A 433 -13.18 -7.46 -52.08
CA ILE A 433 -13.56 -6.48 -53.11
C ILE A 433 -12.46 -6.40 -54.17
N PHE A 434 -11.20 -6.23 -53.75
CA PHE A 434 -10.02 -6.08 -54.61
C PHE A 434 -9.82 -7.27 -55.58
N ASP A 435 -10.08 -8.49 -55.12
CA ASP A 435 -10.03 -9.71 -55.95
C ASP A 435 -11.32 -10.03 -56.73
N SER A 436 -12.47 -9.45 -56.36
CA SER A 436 -13.73 -9.64 -57.10
C SER A 436 -13.79 -8.90 -58.43
N VAL A 437 -12.89 -7.93 -58.63
CA VAL A 437 -12.82 -7.11 -59.84
C VAL A 437 -12.39 -7.94 -61.07
N ARG A 438 -13.13 -7.79 -62.17
CA ARG A 438 -12.92 -8.54 -63.43
C ARG A 438 -11.67 -8.11 -64.21
N ASP A 439 -11.15 -6.93 -63.91
CA ASP A 439 -9.93 -6.37 -64.47
C ASP A 439 -8.74 -6.56 -63.53
N GLY A 440 -7.52 -6.47 -64.06
CA GLY A 440 -6.32 -6.51 -63.24
C GLY A 440 -6.21 -5.23 -62.43
N LEU A 441 -6.14 -5.32 -61.11
CA LEU A 441 -5.82 -4.18 -60.24
C LEU A 441 -4.38 -4.29 -59.73
N CYS A 442 -3.75 -3.14 -59.53
CA CYS A 442 -2.46 -3.02 -58.88
C CYS A 442 -2.43 -1.77 -58.00
N GLU A 443 -2.12 -1.95 -56.73
CA GLU A 443 -1.78 -0.87 -55.79
C GLU A 443 -0.24 -0.74 -55.76
N TRP A 444 0.31 0.44 -56.02
CA TRP A 444 1.74 0.73 -56.01
C TRP A 444 2.08 1.78 -54.95
N ASN A 445 2.91 1.39 -53.99
CA ASN A 445 3.53 2.31 -53.04
C ASN A 445 4.81 2.87 -53.68
N LEU A 446 4.81 4.17 -53.96
CA LEU A 446 5.88 4.90 -54.62
C LEU A 446 7.13 5.10 -53.75
N ARG A 447 6.99 5.00 -52.41
CA ARG A 447 8.11 5.17 -51.47
C ARG A 447 9.01 3.93 -51.41
N ASP A 448 8.40 2.74 -51.32
CA ASP A 448 9.11 1.47 -51.14
C ASP A 448 9.32 0.67 -52.46
N ASP A 449 8.76 1.19 -53.55
CA ASP A 449 8.63 0.56 -54.88
C ASP A 449 7.82 -0.76 -54.88
N ILE A 450 7.00 -0.99 -53.84
CA ILE A 450 6.25 -2.24 -53.66
C ILE A 450 4.93 -2.19 -54.44
N ILE A 451 4.64 -3.27 -55.18
CA ILE A 451 3.36 -3.45 -55.86
C ILE A 451 2.55 -4.62 -55.28
N LYS A 452 1.25 -4.40 -55.16
CA LYS A 452 0.25 -5.36 -54.68
C LYS A 452 -0.80 -5.56 -55.79
N PRO A 453 -0.63 -6.58 -56.64
CA PRO A 453 -1.60 -6.93 -57.68
C PRO A 453 -2.77 -7.74 -57.10
N ASN A 454 -3.94 -7.65 -57.74
CA ASN A 454 -5.04 -8.59 -57.47
C ASN A 454 -4.82 -9.94 -58.19
N LYS A 455 -5.56 -10.97 -57.78
CA LYS A 455 -5.54 -12.31 -58.39
C LYS A 455 -5.75 -12.28 -59.91
N ARG A 456 -6.53 -11.29 -60.41
CA ARG A 456 -6.83 -11.14 -61.83
C ARG A 456 -5.62 -10.68 -62.66
N LEU A 457 -4.86 -9.69 -62.21
CA LEU A 457 -3.64 -9.22 -62.90
C LEU A 457 -2.57 -10.32 -62.97
N ILE A 458 -2.36 -11.04 -61.86
CA ILE A 458 -1.45 -12.20 -61.80
C ILE A 458 -1.86 -13.25 -62.85
N SER A 459 -3.16 -13.53 -62.96
CA SER A 459 -3.72 -14.48 -63.91
C SER A 459 -3.60 -14.03 -65.37
N MET A 460 -3.75 -12.73 -65.66
CA MET A 460 -3.56 -12.17 -67.01
C MET A 460 -2.13 -12.34 -67.54
N LEU A 461 -1.15 -12.36 -66.63
CA LEU A 461 0.27 -12.56 -66.96
C LEU A 461 0.74 -14.03 -66.84
N GLY A 462 -0.11 -14.93 -66.35
CA GLY A 462 0.17 -16.37 -66.22
C GLY A 462 1.12 -16.75 -65.09
N TYR A 463 1.38 -15.84 -64.14
CA TYR A 463 2.26 -16.09 -62.99
C TYR A 463 1.51 -16.79 -61.85
N ARG A 464 2.26 -17.32 -60.87
CA ARG A 464 1.72 -17.66 -59.54
C ARG A 464 2.05 -16.53 -58.57
N PHE A 465 1.19 -16.29 -57.58
CA PHE A 465 1.36 -15.23 -56.57
C PHE A 465 2.77 -15.21 -55.95
N SER A 466 3.30 -16.39 -55.60
CA SER A 466 4.61 -16.56 -54.95
C SER A 466 5.84 -16.19 -55.81
N ILE A 467 5.67 -15.97 -57.12
CA ILE A 467 6.74 -15.63 -58.07
C ILE A 467 6.43 -14.37 -58.89
N PHE A 468 5.34 -13.66 -58.55
CA PHE A 468 5.00 -12.42 -59.23
C PHE A 468 5.99 -11.31 -58.81
N PRO A 469 6.38 -10.39 -59.71
CA PRO A 469 7.22 -9.24 -59.35
C PRO A 469 6.59 -8.42 -58.21
N GLY A 470 7.20 -8.45 -57.01
CA GLY A 470 6.73 -7.68 -55.85
C GLY A 470 7.07 -6.18 -55.91
N LYS A 471 7.80 -5.74 -56.95
CA LYS A 471 8.21 -4.36 -57.17
C LYS A 471 7.89 -3.86 -58.56
N TRP A 472 7.62 -2.56 -58.69
CA TRP A 472 7.32 -1.95 -59.99
C TRP A 472 8.54 -1.95 -60.92
N SER A 473 9.75 -1.68 -60.39
CA SER A 473 11.01 -1.82 -61.14
C SER A 473 11.16 -3.19 -61.82
N MET A 474 10.82 -4.27 -61.12
CA MET A 474 10.86 -5.64 -61.67
C MET A 474 9.74 -5.90 -62.68
N LEU A 475 8.56 -5.29 -62.52
CA LEU A 475 7.48 -5.39 -63.51
C LEU A 475 7.87 -4.70 -64.83
N MET A 476 8.58 -3.58 -64.77
CA MET A 476 9.07 -2.85 -65.94
C MET A 476 10.09 -3.65 -66.78
N GLU A 477 10.80 -4.61 -66.17
CA GLU A 477 11.66 -5.55 -66.93
C GLU A 477 10.86 -6.52 -67.82
N LEU A 478 9.56 -6.72 -67.55
CA LEU A 478 8.67 -7.55 -68.37
C LEU A 478 8.08 -6.78 -69.58
N VAL A 479 8.20 -5.46 -69.62
CA VAL A 479 7.78 -4.62 -70.75
C VAL A 479 8.70 -4.87 -71.96
N GLU A 480 8.12 -4.88 -73.17
CA GLU A 480 8.86 -4.97 -74.43
C GLU A 480 9.96 -3.88 -74.50
N PRO A 481 11.24 -4.22 -74.78
CA PRO A 481 12.36 -3.28 -74.66
C PRO A 481 12.18 -1.95 -75.41
N SER A 482 11.55 -1.95 -76.58
CA SER A 482 11.30 -0.74 -77.39
C SER A 482 10.27 0.22 -76.81
N LEU A 483 9.43 -0.21 -75.86
CA LEU A 483 8.36 0.60 -75.26
C LEU A 483 8.72 1.12 -73.86
N ARG A 484 9.79 0.61 -73.23
CA ARG A 484 10.14 0.90 -71.82
C ARG A 484 10.35 2.38 -71.55
N GLU A 485 11.08 3.06 -72.42
CA GLU A 485 11.46 4.47 -72.23
C GLU A 485 10.24 5.40 -72.37
N GLU A 486 9.42 5.19 -73.41
CA GLU A 486 8.15 5.92 -73.63
C GLU A 486 7.19 5.74 -72.44
N VAL A 487 6.99 4.50 -71.99
CA VAL A 487 6.13 4.17 -70.85
C VAL A 487 6.65 4.82 -69.57
N TYR A 488 7.96 4.74 -69.30
CA TYR A 488 8.57 5.32 -68.10
C TYR A 488 8.39 6.84 -68.04
N LEU A 489 8.67 7.54 -69.14
CA LEU A 489 8.51 9.00 -69.24
C LEU A 489 7.04 9.41 -69.08
N SER A 490 6.14 8.75 -69.79
CA SER A 490 4.69 9.00 -69.73
C SER A 490 4.11 8.81 -68.31
N LEU A 491 4.61 7.81 -67.57
CA LEU A 491 4.22 7.59 -66.17
C LEU A 491 4.83 8.65 -65.24
N GLN A 492 6.12 8.94 -65.35
CA GLN A 492 6.78 9.90 -64.45
C GLN A 492 6.18 11.30 -64.53
N GLU A 493 5.92 11.81 -65.73
CA GLU A 493 5.37 13.16 -65.93
C GLU A 493 3.95 13.27 -65.34
N ARG A 494 3.12 12.24 -65.54
CA ARG A 494 1.72 12.24 -65.11
C ARG A 494 1.56 12.01 -63.60
N ILE A 495 2.35 11.10 -63.02
CA ILE A 495 2.38 10.87 -61.57
C ILE A 495 2.89 12.12 -60.84
N LYS A 496 3.95 12.78 -61.33
CA LYS A 496 4.45 14.05 -60.73
C LYS A 496 3.47 15.21 -60.85
N SER A 497 2.65 15.25 -61.91
CA SER A 497 1.62 16.28 -62.09
C SER A 497 0.27 15.94 -61.46
N GLY A 498 0.16 14.78 -60.79
CA GLY A 498 -1.07 14.31 -60.14
C GLY A 498 -2.23 13.99 -61.08
N ARG A 499 -1.93 13.82 -62.37
CA ARG A 499 -2.92 13.55 -63.41
C ARG A 499 -3.06 12.06 -63.66
N SER A 500 -4.28 11.62 -63.96
CA SER A 500 -4.53 10.24 -64.38
C SER A 500 -3.65 9.86 -65.57
N PHE A 501 -2.88 8.79 -65.44
CA PHE A 501 -2.12 8.24 -66.55
C PHE A 501 -2.91 7.16 -67.27
N CYS A 502 -2.65 7.04 -68.57
CA CYS A 502 -3.19 5.99 -69.42
C CYS A 502 -2.07 5.63 -70.40
N CYS A 503 -1.57 4.40 -70.35
CA CYS A 503 -0.50 3.91 -71.20
C CYS A 503 -0.78 2.48 -71.66
N GLU A 504 -0.32 2.16 -72.87
CA GLU A 504 -0.36 0.80 -73.39
C GLU A 504 0.94 0.09 -73.04
N LEU A 505 0.83 -1.11 -72.49
CA LEU A 505 1.95 -1.94 -72.05
C LEU A 505 1.92 -3.25 -72.82
N LYS A 506 3.02 -3.61 -73.47
CA LYS A 506 3.20 -4.96 -73.99
C LYS A 506 4.09 -5.74 -73.03
N LEU A 507 3.46 -6.60 -72.23
CA LEU A 507 4.13 -7.37 -71.18
C LEU A 507 4.39 -8.81 -71.62
N LYS A 508 5.51 -9.36 -71.16
CA LYS A 508 5.84 -10.78 -71.33
C LYS A 508 5.15 -11.61 -70.25
N ARG A 509 4.40 -12.64 -70.67
CA ARG A 509 3.79 -13.64 -69.79
C ARG A 509 4.84 -14.65 -69.30
N PHE A 510 4.49 -15.39 -68.25
CA PHE A 510 5.37 -16.44 -67.68
C PHE A 510 5.72 -17.55 -68.69
N ASP A 511 4.82 -17.87 -69.63
CA ASP A 511 5.06 -18.83 -70.73
C ASP A 511 5.94 -18.28 -71.87
N GLY A 512 6.33 -17.00 -71.79
CA GLY A 512 7.13 -16.30 -72.79
C GLY A 512 6.34 -15.63 -73.92
N SER A 513 5.01 -15.79 -73.96
CA SER A 513 4.15 -15.07 -74.91
C SER A 513 3.97 -13.60 -74.53
N TRP A 514 3.45 -12.78 -75.45
CA TRP A 514 3.20 -11.36 -75.24
C TRP A 514 1.71 -11.06 -75.07
N VAL A 515 1.38 -10.17 -74.13
CA VAL A 515 0.03 -9.63 -73.93
C VAL A 515 0.09 -8.10 -74.00
N TRP A 516 -0.90 -7.50 -74.67
CA TRP A 516 -1.12 -6.05 -74.62
C TRP A 516 -2.10 -5.74 -73.49
N LEU A 517 -1.67 -4.95 -72.52
CA LEU A 517 -2.53 -4.41 -71.46
C LEU A 517 -2.66 -2.90 -71.64
N LEU A 518 -3.86 -2.36 -71.47
CA LEU A 518 -4.06 -0.93 -71.20
C LEU A 518 -3.98 -0.72 -69.69
N ALA A 519 -3.01 0.09 -69.24
CA ALA A 519 -2.87 0.49 -67.86
C ALA A 519 -3.37 1.93 -67.67
N LYS A 520 -4.44 2.12 -66.89
CA LYS A 520 -4.87 3.45 -66.43
C LYS A 520 -4.78 3.54 -64.93
N GLY A 521 -4.20 4.59 -64.39
CA GLY A 521 -4.10 4.78 -62.95
C GLY A 521 -4.09 6.23 -62.51
N ASP A 522 -4.28 6.41 -61.21
CA ASP A 522 -4.34 7.69 -60.51
C ASP A 522 -3.51 7.64 -59.23
N VAL A 523 -2.96 8.79 -58.83
CA VAL A 523 -2.41 8.97 -57.48
C VAL A 523 -3.59 9.12 -56.52
N VAL A 524 -3.67 8.22 -55.54
CA VAL A 524 -4.75 8.17 -54.54
C VAL A 524 -4.32 8.66 -53.16
N GLU A 525 -3.01 8.75 -52.90
CA GLU A 525 -2.45 9.23 -51.64
C GLU A 525 -1.28 10.17 -51.90
N TRP A 526 -1.27 11.28 -51.18
CA TRP A 526 -0.24 12.32 -51.18
C TRP A 526 0.21 12.56 -49.75
N ASP A 527 1.48 12.91 -49.55
CA ASP A 527 1.97 13.33 -48.24
C ASP A 527 1.83 14.83 -48.00
N HIS A 528 2.26 15.27 -46.82
CA HIS A 528 2.17 16.66 -46.38
C HIS A 528 2.97 17.64 -47.27
N ASP A 529 3.97 17.15 -48.01
CA ASP A 529 4.80 17.94 -48.93
C ASP A 529 4.26 17.90 -50.38
N LEU A 530 3.02 17.43 -50.58
CA LEU A 530 2.39 17.21 -51.89
C LEU A 530 3.20 16.28 -52.80
N SER A 531 3.95 15.33 -52.23
CA SER A 531 4.59 14.26 -53.00
C SER A 531 3.66 13.04 -53.10
N PRO A 532 3.61 12.36 -54.27
CA PRO A 532 2.71 11.24 -54.48
C PRO A 532 3.24 10.00 -53.73
N VAL A 533 2.39 9.39 -52.90
CA VAL A 533 2.74 8.23 -52.05
C VAL A 533 2.21 6.93 -52.63
N ARG A 534 0.97 6.93 -53.13
CA ARG A 534 0.30 5.71 -53.59
C ARG A 534 -0.44 5.92 -54.89
N VAL A 535 -0.29 4.96 -55.79
CA VAL A 535 -0.99 4.88 -57.08
C VAL A 535 -1.86 3.64 -57.10
N ILE A 536 -3.08 3.76 -57.63
CA ILE A 536 -3.89 2.60 -58.01
C ILE A 536 -4.03 2.60 -59.53
N ALA A 537 -3.76 1.45 -60.13
CA ALA A 537 -3.80 1.23 -61.57
C ALA A 537 -4.65 0.01 -61.93
N VAL A 538 -5.38 0.15 -63.03
CA VAL A 538 -6.28 -0.84 -63.63
C VAL A 538 -5.69 -1.30 -64.95
N PHE A 539 -5.71 -2.60 -65.19
CA PHE A 539 -5.09 -3.29 -66.32
C PHE A 539 -6.16 -4.10 -67.06
N GLN A 540 -6.40 -3.75 -68.32
CA GLN A 540 -7.33 -4.45 -69.22
C GLN A 540 -6.56 -5.12 -70.36
N ASP A 541 -6.86 -6.38 -70.68
CA ASP A 541 -6.25 -7.08 -71.81
C ASP A 541 -6.84 -6.56 -73.13
N ILE A 542 -6.04 -5.80 -73.88
CA ILE A 542 -6.41 -5.21 -75.18
C ILE A 542 -5.84 -5.99 -76.37
N SER A 543 -5.32 -7.21 -76.15
CA SER A 543 -4.72 -8.03 -77.20
C SER A 543 -5.69 -8.43 -78.32
N ALA A 544 -6.99 -8.45 -78.03
CA ALA A 544 -8.04 -8.59 -79.04
C ALA A 544 -8.22 -7.30 -79.86
N PHE A 545 -8.35 -6.15 -79.19
CA PHE A 545 -8.53 -4.85 -79.83
C PHE A 545 -7.34 -4.42 -80.71
N LYS A 546 -6.11 -4.81 -80.35
CA LYS A 546 -4.92 -4.60 -81.19
C LYS A 546 -4.91 -5.42 -82.50
N LYS A 547 -5.87 -6.32 -82.72
CA LYS A 547 -6.05 -7.04 -84.00
C LYS A 547 -7.11 -6.42 -84.92
N ASP A 548 -8.08 -5.68 -84.36
CA ASP A 548 -9.15 -5.00 -85.11
C ASP A 548 -8.93 -3.48 -85.10
N SER A 549 -8.19 -2.98 -86.08
CA SER A 549 -7.62 -1.62 -86.11
C SER A 549 -8.59 -0.44 -86.22
N ASN A 550 -9.91 -0.61 -86.03
CA ASN A 550 -10.93 0.29 -86.63
C ASN A 550 -12.08 0.76 -85.71
N PHE A 551 -12.00 0.66 -84.37
CA PHE A 551 -13.13 1.03 -83.49
C PHE A 551 -12.76 1.78 -82.18
N LEU A 552 -11.59 2.41 -82.12
CA LEU A 552 -10.99 2.84 -80.85
C LEU A 552 -11.03 4.35 -80.62
N PHE A 553 -11.92 4.80 -79.72
CA PHE A 553 -11.58 5.67 -78.57
C PHE A 553 -12.74 5.79 -77.56
N GLU A 554 -13.96 6.10 -78.01
CA GLU A 554 -15.08 6.52 -77.15
C GLU A 554 -15.62 5.43 -76.22
N SER A 555 -15.88 4.22 -76.73
CA SER A 555 -16.40 3.10 -75.93
C SER A 555 -15.46 2.68 -74.79
N ALA A 556 -14.15 2.82 -75.01
CA ALA A 556 -13.15 2.59 -73.97
C ALA A 556 -13.20 3.73 -72.92
N GLN A 557 -13.14 5.00 -73.35
CA GLN A 557 -13.17 6.15 -72.43
C GLN A 557 -14.38 6.14 -71.49
N ASN A 558 -15.59 5.90 -72.00
CA ASN A 558 -16.82 5.89 -71.19
C ASN A 558 -16.89 4.73 -70.20
N SER A 559 -16.40 3.54 -70.56
CA SER A 559 -16.31 2.40 -69.65
C SER A 559 -15.29 2.62 -68.54
N ILE A 560 -14.24 3.41 -68.84
CA ILE A 560 -13.06 3.58 -67.99
C ILE A 560 -13.22 4.77 -67.02
N SER A 561 -13.89 5.87 -67.37
CA SER A 561 -14.18 6.96 -66.42
C SER A 561 -15.02 6.45 -65.23
N PHE A 562 -16.12 5.76 -65.53
CA PHE A 562 -17.04 5.13 -64.57
C PHE A 562 -16.35 4.21 -63.57
N PHE A 563 -15.30 3.50 -63.99
CA PHE A 563 -14.54 2.62 -63.11
C PHE A 563 -13.51 3.39 -62.25
N THR A 564 -12.98 4.51 -62.76
CA THR A 564 -11.97 5.32 -62.06
C THR A 564 -12.59 6.04 -60.86
N GLU A 565 -13.78 6.62 -61.02
CA GLU A 565 -14.54 7.27 -59.93
C GLU A 565 -14.90 6.27 -58.82
N ARG A 566 -15.46 5.11 -59.19
CA ARG A 566 -15.76 4.04 -58.22
C ARG A 566 -14.53 3.50 -57.51
N SER A 567 -13.37 3.45 -58.19
CA SER A 567 -12.12 3.00 -57.58
C SER A 567 -11.54 4.01 -56.61
N ARG A 568 -11.66 5.33 -56.88
CA ARG A 568 -11.31 6.38 -55.91
C ARG A 568 -12.20 6.29 -54.67
N ALA A 569 -13.52 6.19 -54.84
CA ALA A 569 -14.47 6.05 -53.72
C ALA A 569 -14.27 4.76 -52.89
N LEU A 570 -13.73 3.68 -53.47
CA LEU A 570 -13.38 2.44 -52.76
C LEU A 570 -11.98 2.45 -52.12
N ALA A 571 -11.11 3.38 -52.51
CA ALA A 571 -9.75 3.52 -51.99
C ALA A 571 -9.61 4.66 -50.97
N TYR A 572 -10.55 5.60 -50.96
CA TYR A 572 -10.58 6.71 -50.01
C TYR A 572 -11.19 6.27 -48.68
N ILE A 573 -10.36 6.16 -47.65
CA ILE A 573 -10.81 6.17 -46.25
C ILE A 573 -10.80 7.65 -45.83
N PRO A 574 -11.94 8.28 -45.50
CA PRO A 574 -12.01 9.69 -45.10
C PRO A 574 -11.52 9.92 -43.66
N ASP A 575 -10.35 9.38 -43.31
CA ASP A 575 -9.81 9.39 -41.95
C ASP A 575 -9.64 10.84 -41.46
N GLY A 576 -10.27 11.17 -40.33
CA GLY A 576 -10.25 12.51 -39.73
C GLY A 576 -11.23 13.52 -40.33
N LYS A 577 -12.08 13.17 -41.31
CA LYS A 577 -13.09 14.08 -41.88
C LYS A 577 -14.19 14.41 -40.88
N ARG A 578 -14.58 15.68 -40.73
CA ARG A 578 -15.52 16.15 -39.69
C ARG A 578 -16.91 16.37 -40.26
N VAL A 579 -17.89 15.62 -39.75
CA VAL A 579 -19.28 15.66 -40.20
C VAL A 579 -20.20 16.06 -39.05
N LEU A 580 -20.99 17.12 -39.23
CA LEU A 580 -22.02 17.49 -38.26
C LEU A 580 -23.30 16.70 -38.56
N ILE A 581 -23.80 15.95 -37.58
CA ILE A 581 -25.10 15.27 -37.63
C ILE A 581 -26.07 16.09 -36.78
N VAL A 582 -27.19 16.49 -37.36
CA VAL A 582 -28.24 17.28 -36.69
C VAL A 582 -29.58 16.58 -36.87
N ASP A 583 -30.13 16.03 -35.79
CA ASP A 583 -31.42 15.33 -35.73
C ASP A 583 -31.88 15.31 -34.27
N ASP A 584 -33.15 15.63 -33.96
CA ASP A 584 -33.63 15.70 -32.57
C ASP A 584 -33.76 14.31 -31.92
N ASN A 585 -33.81 13.27 -32.74
CA ASN A 585 -33.89 11.90 -32.28
C ASN A 585 -32.49 11.33 -32.02
N SER A 586 -32.11 11.32 -30.74
CA SER A 586 -30.85 10.74 -30.24
C SER A 586 -30.53 9.30 -30.72
N LEU A 587 -31.53 8.50 -31.12
CA LEU A 587 -31.29 7.17 -31.71
C LEU A 587 -30.80 7.27 -33.16
N ILE A 588 -31.29 8.25 -33.93
CA ILE A 588 -30.85 8.52 -35.30
C ILE A 588 -29.44 9.11 -35.27
N THR A 589 -29.17 10.10 -34.42
CA THR A 589 -27.82 10.68 -34.30
C THR A 589 -26.79 9.64 -33.85
N LEU A 590 -27.14 8.77 -32.90
CA LEU A 590 -26.28 7.66 -32.46
C LEU A 590 -26.02 6.65 -33.59
N HIS A 591 -27.07 6.23 -34.31
CA HIS A 591 -26.93 5.28 -35.43
C HIS A 591 -26.05 5.84 -36.55
N LEU A 592 -26.32 7.08 -36.98
CA LEU A 592 -25.50 7.77 -38.00
C LEU A 592 -24.05 7.98 -37.52
N SER A 593 -23.85 8.28 -36.23
CA SER A 593 -22.52 8.38 -35.63
C SER A 593 -21.78 7.04 -35.68
N GLU A 594 -22.45 5.91 -35.41
CA GLU A 594 -21.84 4.58 -35.54
C GLU A 594 -21.43 4.30 -36.99
N LEU A 595 -22.33 4.54 -37.95
CA LEU A 595 -22.06 4.32 -39.38
C LEU A 595 -20.89 5.18 -39.89
N LEU A 596 -20.83 6.46 -39.52
CA LEU A 596 -19.74 7.35 -39.92
C LEU A 596 -18.41 6.99 -39.23
N ARG A 597 -18.42 6.70 -37.92
CA ARG A 597 -17.20 6.28 -37.19
C ARG A 597 -16.60 4.99 -37.73
N ARG A 598 -17.43 4.01 -38.09
CA ARG A 598 -16.97 2.79 -38.78
C ARG A 598 -16.15 3.17 -40.02
N ASN A 599 -16.68 4.07 -40.84
CA ASN A 599 -16.04 4.49 -42.09
C ASN A 599 -14.91 5.54 -41.93
N GLY A 600 -14.33 5.69 -40.72
CA GLY A 600 -13.17 6.59 -40.47
C GLY A 600 -13.52 8.07 -40.32
N ILE A 601 -14.81 8.41 -40.43
CA ILE A 601 -15.30 9.79 -40.34
C ILE A 601 -15.51 10.15 -38.86
N LEU A 602 -15.23 11.41 -38.50
CA LEU A 602 -15.47 11.99 -37.19
C LEU A 602 -16.85 12.67 -37.16
N PRO A 603 -17.91 12.04 -36.63
CA PRO A 603 -19.18 12.70 -36.43
C PRO A 603 -19.15 13.56 -35.16
N ILE A 604 -19.67 14.77 -35.31
CA ILE A 604 -20.07 15.67 -34.22
C ILE A 604 -21.59 15.66 -34.22
N ILE A 605 -22.20 15.52 -33.04
CA ILE A 605 -23.66 15.41 -32.90
C ILE A 605 -24.22 16.73 -32.37
N ALA A 606 -25.33 17.17 -32.94
CA ALA A 606 -26.28 18.11 -32.35
C ALA A 606 -27.66 17.45 -32.32
N ASN A 607 -28.38 17.59 -31.22
CA ASN A 607 -29.73 17.04 -31.01
C ASN A 607 -30.81 18.15 -31.04
N SER A 608 -30.46 19.32 -31.58
CA SER A 608 -31.35 20.46 -31.80
C SER A 608 -30.74 21.42 -32.81
N GLY A 609 -31.56 22.23 -33.47
CA GLY A 609 -31.08 23.24 -34.43
C GLY A 609 -30.25 24.36 -33.77
N ASN A 610 -30.59 24.74 -32.53
CA ASN A 610 -29.79 25.71 -31.76
C ASN A 610 -28.40 25.15 -31.40
N GLU A 611 -28.32 23.91 -30.92
CA GLU A 611 -27.04 23.23 -30.63
C GLU A 611 -26.19 23.09 -31.91
N ALA A 612 -26.81 22.80 -33.05
CA ALA A 612 -26.11 22.72 -34.34
C ALA A 612 -25.49 24.06 -34.74
N ILE A 613 -26.21 25.17 -34.59
CA ILE A 613 -25.69 26.51 -34.86
C ILE A 613 -24.54 26.85 -33.89
N GLU A 614 -24.71 26.57 -32.59
CA GLU A 614 -23.67 26.84 -31.58
C GLU A 614 -22.38 26.06 -31.88
N ILE A 615 -22.50 24.75 -32.13
CA ILE A 615 -21.38 23.88 -32.50
C ILE A 615 -20.71 24.35 -33.80
N PHE A 616 -21.49 24.73 -34.81
CA PHE A 616 -20.94 25.18 -36.09
C PHE A 616 -20.20 26.53 -35.96
N CYS A 617 -20.71 27.46 -35.15
CA CYS A 617 -20.08 28.76 -34.90
C CYS A 617 -18.81 28.66 -34.04
N ASN A 618 -18.84 27.84 -32.98
CA ASN A 618 -17.76 27.77 -31.99
C ASN A 618 -16.64 26.78 -32.37
N SER A 619 -16.81 26.00 -33.44
CA SER A 619 -15.82 25.05 -33.92
C SER A 619 -14.60 25.75 -34.54
N SER A 620 -13.41 25.54 -33.97
CA SER A 620 -12.14 26.06 -34.49
C SER A 620 -11.73 25.46 -35.84
N GLU A 621 -12.26 24.28 -36.16
CA GLU A 621 -12.05 23.58 -37.43
C GLU A 621 -13.33 23.59 -38.27
N LYS A 622 -13.20 23.61 -39.60
CA LYS A 622 -14.37 23.51 -40.49
C LYS A 622 -14.98 22.12 -40.47
N PHE A 623 -16.26 22.04 -40.83
CA PHE A 623 -16.94 20.79 -41.15
C PHE A 623 -16.80 20.51 -42.64
N ASP A 624 -16.49 19.26 -42.99
CA ASP A 624 -16.41 18.79 -44.36
C ASP A 624 -17.81 18.45 -44.94
N PHE A 625 -18.80 18.25 -44.07
CA PHE A 625 -20.15 17.82 -44.43
C PHE A 625 -21.14 18.07 -43.28
N VAL A 626 -22.42 18.23 -43.61
CA VAL A 626 -23.52 18.29 -42.63
C VAL A 626 -24.67 17.38 -43.07
N ILE A 627 -25.19 16.58 -42.15
CA ILE A 627 -26.47 15.87 -42.27
C ILE A 627 -27.46 16.62 -41.37
N LEU A 628 -28.55 17.12 -41.93
CA LEU A 628 -29.47 18.02 -41.25
C LEU A 628 -30.91 17.55 -41.43
N ASP A 629 -31.57 17.19 -40.33
CA ASP A 629 -33.00 16.92 -40.31
C ASP A 629 -33.83 18.16 -40.64
N LEU A 630 -34.94 17.95 -41.35
CA LEU A 630 -35.85 19.03 -41.72
C LEU A 630 -36.86 19.36 -40.61
N GLU A 631 -37.35 18.34 -39.90
CA GLU A 631 -38.47 18.41 -38.97
C GLU A 631 -38.01 18.30 -37.50
N MET A 632 -37.39 19.37 -36.97
CA MET A 632 -36.97 19.45 -35.56
C MET A 632 -37.88 20.39 -34.74
N PRO A 633 -38.05 20.15 -33.43
CA PRO A 633 -39.01 20.88 -32.59
C PRO A 633 -38.58 22.29 -32.15
N ASP A 634 -37.31 22.66 -32.32
CA ASP A 634 -36.78 23.97 -31.90
C ASP A 634 -36.57 24.94 -33.07
N LEU A 635 -35.78 24.57 -34.08
CA LEU A 635 -35.57 25.29 -35.33
C LEU A 635 -35.64 24.29 -36.47
N SER A 636 -36.40 24.60 -37.53
CA SER A 636 -36.48 23.71 -38.70
C SER A 636 -35.13 23.64 -39.44
N GLY A 637 -34.89 22.55 -40.17
CA GLY A 637 -33.68 22.43 -41.00
C GLY A 637 -33.53 23.57 -42.02
N TYR A 638 -34.65 24.16 -42.46
CA TYR A 638 -34.69 25.33 -43.33
C TYR A 638 -34.18 26.62 -42.67
N GLU A 639 -34.34 26.76 -41.35
CA GLU A 639 -33.82 27.89 -40.58
C GLU A 639 -32.34 27.68 -40.25
N VAL A 640 -31.97 26.47 -39.83
CA VAL A 640 -30.58 26.09 -39.54
C VAL A 640 -29.70 26.29 -40.77
N ILE A 641 -30.08 25.77 -41.95
CA ILE A 641 -29.25 25.87 -43.15
C ILE A 641 -28.99 27.32 -43.59
N ARG A 642 -29.94 28.24 -43.37
CA ARG A 642 -29.74 29.66 -43.67
C ARG A 642 -28.60 30.25 -42.85
N VAL A 643 -28.59 29.98 -41.55
CA VAL A 643 -27.51 30.41 -40.65
C VAL A 643 -26.18 29.74 -41.01
N LEU A 644 -26.19 28.44 -41.31
CA LEU A 644 -24.98 27.73 -41.75
C LEU A 644 -24.39 28.33 -43.04
N ARG A 645 -25.24 28.75 -43.99
CA ARG A 645 -24.83 29.35 -45.28
C ARG A 645 -24.26 30.76 -45.15
N ASP A 646 -24.62 31.51 -44.11
CA ASP A 646 -23.98 32.81 -43.81
C ASP A 646 -22.55 32.63 -43.27
N ILE A 647 -22.26 31.49 -42.64
CA ILE A 647 -20.94 31.15 -42.07
C ILE A 647 -20.05 30.43 -43.10
N ASP A 648 -20.58 29.38 -43.73
CA ASP A 648 -19.93 28.64 -44.81
C ASP A 648 -20.90 28.33 -45.97
N LYS A 649 -20.68 29.03 -47.08
CA LYS A 649 -21.48 28.89 -48.30
C LYS A 649 -21.25 27.57 -49.03
N ASN A 650 -20.11 26.92 -48.80
CA ASN A 650 -19.62 25.82 -49.62
C ASN A 650 -19.71 24.45 -48.91
N VAL A 651 -19.90 24.41 -47.59
CA VAL A 651 -20.06 23.13 -46.88
C VAL A 651 -21.22 22.32 -47.48
N PRO A 652 -21.03 21.07 -47.90
CA PRO A 652 -22.12 20.23 -48.37
C PRO A 652 -23.12 19.97 -47.23
N VAL A 653 -24.42 20.19 -47.47
CA VAL A 653 -25.50 19.95 -46.49
C VAL A 653 -26.53 19.02 -47.12
N ILE A 654 -26.75 17.86 -46.52
CA ILE A 654 -27.79 16.90 -46.94
C ILE A 654 -28.99 16.98 -46.00
N ALA A 655 -30.17 17.18 -46.59
CA ALA A 655 -31.44 17.10 -45.88
C ALA A 655 -31.76 15.65 -45.51
N SER A 656 -32.05 15.37 -44.23
CA SER A 656 -32.64 14.13 -43.76
C SER A 656 -34.16 14.31 -43.69
N THR A 657 -34.95 13.42 -44.31
CA THR A 657 -36.41 13.59 -44.40
C THR A 657 -37.18 12.27 -44.24
N GLY A 658 -38.32 12.30 -43.53
CA GLY A 658 -39.27 11.18 -43.46
C GLY A 658 -40.28 11.13 -44.60
N HIS A 659 -40.36 12.19 -45.41
CA HIS A 659 -41.36 12.36 -46.47
C HIS A 659 -40.70 12.55 -47.84
N VAL A 660 -41.24 11.90 -48.88
CA VAL A 660 -40.68 11.93 -50.24
C VAL A 660 -41.78 12.08 -51.28
N ASP A 661 -41.81 13.26 -51.90
CA ASP A 661 -42.42 13.48 -53.22
C ASP A 661 -41.36 14.11 -54.13
N VAL A 662 -41.37 13.79 -55.42
CA VAL A 662 -40.39 14.27 -56.43
C VAL A 662 -40.36 15.81 -56.53
N VAL A 663 -41.41 16.49 -56.05
CA VAL A 663 -41.53 17.96 -56.02
C VAL A 663 -40.54 18.62 -55.05
N ILE A 664 -40.07 17.90 -54.01
CA ILE A 664 -39.30 18.47 -52.90
C ILE A 664 -37.84 18.78 -53.28
N THR A 665 -37.27 18.11 -54.29
CA THR A 665 -35.83 18.24 -54.62
C THR A 665 -35.44 19.62 -55.12
N ASP A 666 -36.24 20.20 -56.03
CA ASP A 666 -36.02 21.54 -56.56
C ASP A 666 -36.23 22.63 -55.50
N GLU A 667 -37.05 22.35 -54.49
CA GLU A 667 -37.28 23.25 -53.36
C GLU A 667 -36.09 23.25 -52.41
N LEU A 668 -35.61 22.07 -51.98
CA LEU A 668 -34.44 21.93 -51.10
C LEU A 668 -33.20 22.66 -51.65
N HIS A 669 -32.92 22.52 -52.95
CA HIS A 669 -31.81 23.24 -53.58
C HIS A 669 -31.95 24.78 -53.50
N ARG A 670 -33.17 25.33 -53.56
CA ARG A 670 -33.41 26.79 -53.40
C ARG A 670 -33.14 27.29 -51.99
N TYR A 671 -33.32 26.43 -50.97
CA TYR A 671 -32.95 26.75 -49.58
C TYR A 671 -31.45 26.52 -49.29
N GLY A 672 -30.68 26.01 -50.25
CA GLY A 672 -29.22 25.84 -50.16
C GLY A 672 -28.74 24.44 -49.80
N PHE A 673 -29.62 23.44 -49.78
CA PHE A 673 -29.25 22.04 -49.61
C PHE A 673 -28.51 21.50 -50.84
N THR A 674 -27.51 20.66 -50.60
CA THR A 674 -26.68 20.03 -51.63
C THR A 674 -27.33 18.78 -52.21
N ASP A 675 -28.04 18.01 -51.38
CA ASP A 675 -28.75 16.77 -51.74
C ASP A 675 -29.70 16.40 -50.57
N TYR A 676 -30.39 15.27 -50.63
CA TYR A 676 -31.26 14.74 -49.58
C TYR A 676 -31.05 13.23 -49.35
N ILE A 677 -31.49 12.73 -48.20
CA ILE A 677 -31.53 11.31 -47.84
C ILE A 677 -32.81 11.00 -47.07
N ASN A 678 -33.40 9.84 -47.34
CA ASN A 678 -34.69 9.45 -46.77
C ASN A 678 -34.47 8.66 -45.47
N LYS A 679 -35.34 8.87 -44.48
CA LYS A 679 -35.48 8.03 -43.29
C LYS A 679 -36.38 6.83 -43.65
N PRO A 680 -36.04 5.58 -43.30
CA PRO A 680 -34.83 5.14 -42.61
C PRO A 680 -33.59 5.22 -43.51
N ILE A 681 -32.47 5.69 -42.94
CA ILE A 681 -31.24 5.94 -43.69
C ILE A 681 -30.46 4.62 -43.89
N GLU A 682 -30.25 4.25 -45.15
CA GLU A 682 -29.44 3.08 -45.50
C GLU A 682 -27.94 3.42 -45.55
N GLU A 683 -27.10 2.61 -44.90
CA GLU A 683 -25.63 2.79 -44.83
C GLU A 683 -24.99 2.98 -46.22
N GLY A 684 -25.39 2.18 -47.21
CA GLY A 684 -24.82 2.26 -48.56
C GLY A 684 -25.09 3.61 -49.24
N LEU A 685 -26.32 4.12 -49.12
CA LEU A 685 -26.74 5.39 -49.72
C LEU A 685 -26.13 6.59 -48.99
N LEU A 686 -26.04 6.51 -47.65
CA LEU A 686 -25.36 7.49 -46.82
C LEU A 686 -23.88 7.62 -47.26
N MET A 687 -23.16 6.50 -47.31
CA MET A 687 -21.74 6.51 -47.66
C MET A 687 -21.51 6.94 -49.12
N GLU A 688 -22.37 6.55 -50.07
CA GLU A 688 -22.29 7.04 -51.46
C GLU A 688 -22.34 8.57 -51.53
N LYS A 689 -23.31 9.20 -50.84
CA LYS A 689 -23.50 10.65 -50.83
C LYS A 689 -22.37 11.36 -50.08
N VAL A 690 -22.00 10.87 -48.91
CA VAL A 690 -20.92 11.45 -48.08
C VAL A 690 -19.59 11.44 -48.83
N LEU A 691 -19.19 10.31 -49.43
CA LEU A 691 -17.95 10.21 -50.21
C LEU A 691 -17.98 11.13 -51.45
N ARG A 692 -19.09 11.15 -52.20
CA ARG A 692 -19.24 11.99 -53.41
C ARG A 692 -18.97 13.47 -53.15
N TYR A 693 -19.56 14.02 -52.10
CA TYR A 693 -19.51 15.47 -51.86
C TYR A 693 -18.34 15.93 -50.99
N ILE A 694 -17.75 15.05 -50.16
CA ILE A 694 -16.48 15.33 -49.50
C ILE A 694 -15.37 15.54 -50.54
N ASP A 695 -15.30 14.71 -51.59
CA ASP A 695 -14.33 14.89 -52.68
C ASP A 695 -14.62 16.12 -53.55
N ALA A 696 -15.88 16.34 -53.95
CA ALA A 696 -16.26 17.47 -54.82
C ALA A 696 -15.96 18.85 -54.22
N SER A 697 -15.89 18.97 -52.89
CA SER A 697 -15.58 20.21 -52.18
C SER A 697 -14.15 20.76 -52.44
N ARG A 698 -13.29 20.01 -53.14
CA ARG A 698 -11.90 20.38 -53.46
C ARG A 698 -11.67 20.91 -54.89
N GLU A 699 -12.65 20.85 -55.79
CA GLU A 699 -12.49 21.27 -57.20
C GLU A 699 -13.07 22.67 -57.52
N ILE A 700 -13.38 23.49 -56.51
CA ILE A 700 -13.99 24.84 -56.67
C ILE A 700 -13.05 25.94 -56.14
#